data_AF-A0A914XI17-F1
#
_entry.id   AF-A0A914XI17-F1
#
_cell.length_a   1.000
_cell.length_b   1.000
_cell.length_c   1.000
_cell.angle_alpha   90.00
_cell.angle_beta   90.00
_cell.angle_gamma   90.00
#
_symmetry.space_group_name_H-M   'P 1'
#
loop_
_entity.id
_entity.type
_entity.pdbx_description
1 polymer ?
#
loop_
_entity_poly.entity_id
_entity_poly.type
_entity_poly.pdbx_seq_one_letter_code
_entity_poly.pdbx_strand_id
1 'polypeptide(L)'
;CAVRAALNGRVLILDGVEKAERNVLPILNNLLENREMQLDDGRFLVAPEKYDKLLKEHTSEELESWQLVRVSKDFHVVALGLPVPKFRGHTLDPPLRSRFQSRHVTSMGFQENLMLLRALASNISSDRLSHLLSFVYGLAAEESASVGLPQFPVDNLPVAAVIWHLNPHYSAEDVIRFLYPYKTMLKQEGQEQVENFLDEFGVKDDKNRQLPSVLVASIDSTSASKDASGNSTKDSSGDSSGMEAKVAWDGQSFNLKLVAGRGTPRSLSDANSFVPTKSHNKFLADMLVSHAVGDFCIIGPKGSGKTTLVQRFSQLLGYETATIMLYQDMTSRELLQQRRMLPSGDTIWQESVLVEAARAGKLAVLDGLHRVHHSALNVLQRLVHNRELELFDGTRLIGMSRFEALMKRTGMDITELAKRNIFPIHPSFRLIGLAEPPNLQDSSQHWLTPELLTLFVYHELRPLPAGEETAVITDLVPGVSEPIERGLVEFVETLRRSQDTNLRALADSLSTRQLLRIMRRLTAYPQESLYSCIHKACLSRFLPQLTKTTLDEALQRAGIAAPEQPLSSKNKPALRCENVDGTVYIGETTAKAHIPVNRTMVPDILFYENEQHVRVMEDMLRDFKLGEHLLLIGNQGVGKNKIADRFLQLLDRPRQYIQLHRDTTVQTLTLQSTVINGVLVYEDSPLVKAVKHGHVLVIDEGDKAPTHVTCVLKSLVESGEMHLADGRRIVPSDYASDLLSSDKNLIRVHPDFRVIVLANRPGFPFLGNDFFGALGDLFACHAVDNPSTESELEMLRRYGPEVPEQTLKKLVAAFGELRSLADQGLLNYPYSTRELVNIVRHVQKFPTDGLTTVVGNVFDFDAFSSDAAETLVTVLRKHGIPIGIQKASDQIRLAATFPMAAFKPIGEWGVRNEEEPKIVDTRAVRLTSVMKGPHRYNPARFDISRLDMRSETFSEQEATWQLPTHEANICCDAAYVQGRICVASVNPVALYVLEKISESRAFVIDLTAMFPTTRGSFKPRVKLASLGERGVALHEEMTNSLMLFDLDGLMWSTVDVSGDGLLQSGVNKIAKIVSASASVNSSATHWRMATSHVTDEGTDVICLFERNGSGIKIVDLVNDSLVSYQLPDDVKLLHCWMVGKEKLLLSTAN
;
A
#
# COMPACT_ATOMS: atom_id res chain seq x y z
N CYS A 1 19.45 22.19 18.92
CA CYS A 1 20.71 22.70 18.33
C CYS A 1 20.69 24.19 18.01
N ALA A 2 19.67 24.73 17.33
CA ALA A 2 19.58 26.16 16.96
C ALA A 2 19.75 27.13 18.14
N VAL A 3 19.05 26.89 19.26
CA VAL A 3 19.17 27.70 20.49
C VAL A 3 20.61 27.75 21.00
N ARG A 4 21.30 26.59 21.08
CA ARG A 4 22.70 26.54 21.53
C ARG A 4 23.61 27.35 20.60
N ALA A 5 23.36 27.33 19.28
CA ALA A 5 24.14 28.12 18.33
C ALA A 5 23.89 29.62 18.50
N ALA A 6 22.63 30.03 18.69
CA ALA A 6 22.24 31.41 18.93
C ALA A 6 22.87 31.99 20.20
N LEU A 7 22.82 31.25 21.31
CA LEU A 7 23.38 31.70 22.59
C LEU A 7 24.90 31.80 22.57
N ASN A 8 25.59 30.85 21.93
CA ASN A 8 27.05 30.77 21.95
C ASN A 8 27.73 31.46 20.75
N GLY A 9 26.98 32.15 19.89
CA GLY A 9 27.52 32.80 18.69
C GLY A 9 28.14 31.82 17.69
N ARG A 10 27.58 30.61 17.56
CA ARG A 10 28.08 29.59 16.65
C ARG A 10 27.39 29.72 15.29
N VAL A 11 28.05 29.23 14.25
CA VAL A 11 27.43 29.05 12.93
C VAL A 11 26.48 27.84 13.00
N LEU A 12 25.21 28.04 12.64
CA LEU A 12 24.22 26.98 12.47
C LEU A 12 24.19 26.57 10.99
N ILE A 13 24.47 25.30 10.71
CA ILE A 13 24.33 24.73 9.37
C ILE A 13 23.01 23.97 9.32
N LEU A 14 22.11 24.37 8.43
CA LEU A 14 20.87 23.67 8.11
C LEU A 14 21.08 22.92 6.79
N ASP A 15 21.15 21.60 6.85
CA ASP A 15 21.39 20.76 5.67
C ASP A 15 20.08 20.12 5.18
N GLY A 16 19.89 20.06 3.86
CA GLY A 16 18.66 19.53 3.23
C GLY A 16 17.42 20.39 3.46
N VAL A 17 17.52 21.72 3.40
CA VAL A 17 16.38 22.62 3.68
C VAL A 17 15.19 22.42 2.73
N GLU A 18 15.39 21.88 1.54
CA GLU A 18 14.33 21.52 0.59
C GLU A 18 13.47 20.34 1.08
N LYS A 19 13.94 19.56 2.05
CA LYS A 19 13.23 18.42 2.64
C LYS A 19 12.63 18.73 4.01
N ALA A 20 12.76 19.97 4.49
CA ALA A 20 12.19 20.38 5.76
C ALA A 20 10.66 20.41 5.71
N GLU A 21 10.01 19.95 6.79
CA GLU A 21 8.56 20.08 6.92
C GLU A 21 8.15 21.55 6.96
N ARG A 22 7.07 21.89 6.26
CA ARG A 22 6.56 23.26 6.16
C ARG A 22 6.25 23.91 7.52
N ASN A 23 5.99 23.12 8.56
CA ASN A 23 5.66 23.61 9.89
C ASN A 23 6.89 24.03 10.70
N VAL A 24 8.08 23.51 10.39
CA VAL A 24 9.33 23.81 11.13
C VAL A 24 9.94 25.12 10.66
N LEU A 25 9.77 25.44 9.38
CA LEU A 25 10.37 26.60 8.74
C LEU A 25 9.87 27.96 9.31
N PRO A 26 8.57 28.15 9.61
CA PRO A 26 8.07 29.35 10.30
C PRO A 26 8.66 29.57 11.69
N ILE A 27 8.96 28.50 12.43
CA ILE A 27 9.51 28.58 13.81
C ILE A 27 10.91 29.19 13.77
N LEU A 28 11.73 28.81 12.79
CA LEU A 28 13.07 29.37 12.60
C LEU A 28 13.04 30.77 11.99
N ASN A 29 11.94 31.14 11.34
CA ASN A 29 11.80 32.41 10.63
C ASN A 29 12.16 33.58 11.55
N ASN A 30 11.48 33.70 12.70
CA ASN A 30 11.69 34.83 13.62
C ASN A 30 13.11 34.86 14.22
N LEU A 31 13.70 33.68 14.45
CA LEU A 31 15.08 33.57 14.93
C LEU A 31 16.10 34.07 13.87
N LEU A 32 15.84 33.86 12.58
CA LEU A 32 16.71 34.30 11.49
C LEU A 32 16.64 35.81 11.24
N GLU A 33 15.46 36.39 11.36
CA GLU A 33 15.23 37.81 11.04
C GLU A 33 15.46 38.71 12.25
N ASN A 34 14.77 38.42 13.36
CA ASN A 34 14.75 39.29 14.54
C ASN A 34 15.65 38.78 15.66
N ARG A 35 16.22 37.57 15.54
CA ARG A 35 16.92 36.88 16.64
C ARG A 35 16.05 36.70 17.88
N GLU A 36 14.76 36.52 17.66
CA GLU A 36 13.75 36.34 18.70
C GLU A 36 13.02 35.02 18.53
N MET A 37 12.81 34.30 19.64
CA MET A 37 12.12 33.00 19.64
C MET A 37 11.67 32.63 21.05
N GLN A 38 10.43 32.19 21.19
CA GLN A 38 9.94 31.59 22.43
C GLN A 38 10.38 30.13 22.52
N LEU A 39 10.84 29.71 23.69
CA LEU A 39 11.25 28.33 23.99
C LEU A 39 10.17 27.61 24.79
N ASP A 40 10.08 26.29 24.62
CA ASP A 40 9.10 25.44 25.30
C ASP A 40 9.29 25.41 26.83
N ASP A 41 10.48 25.78 27.32
CA ASP A 41 10.80 25.89 28.75
C ASP A 41 10.41 27.25 29.37
N GLY A 42 9.72 28.11 28.60
CA GLY A 42 9.24 29.43 29.03
C GLY A 42 10.21 30.57 28.72
N ARG A 43 11.49 30.26 28.41
CA ARG A 43 12.49 31.28 28.10
C ARG A 43 12.20 31.96 26.76
N PHE A 44 12.60 33.22 26.64
CA PHE A 44 12.46 33.99 25.41
C PHE A 44 13.82 34.50 24.93
N LEU A 45 14.21 34.12 23.72
CA LEU A 45 15.41 34.63 23.07
C LEU A 45 15.18 36.07 22.62
N VAL A 46 16.11 36.96 22.95
CA VAL A 46 16.04 38.39 22.64
C VAL A 46 17.25 38.81 21.81
N ALA A 47 17.01 39.65 20.82
CA ALA A 47 18.07 40.28 20.03
C ALA A 47 19.12 40.97 20.94
N PRO A 48 20.42 40.87 20.63
CA PRO A 48 21.48 41.42 21.47
C PRO A 48 21.29 42.90 21.77
N GLU A 49 20.88 43.70 20.78
CA GLU A 49 20.68 45.14 20.95
C GLU A 49 19.51 45.49 21.87
N LYS A 50 18.43 44.70 21.81
CA LYS A 50 17.23 44.90 22.65
C LYS A 50 17.50 44.47 24.09
N TYR A 51 18.21 43.36 24.27
CA TYR A 51 18.66 42.93 25.59
C TYR A 51 19.66 43.92 26.21
N ASP A 52 20.63 44.42 25.42
CA ASP A 52 21.59 45.43 25.85
C ASP A 52 20.92 46.76 26.23
N LYS A 53 19.74 47.08 25.67
CA LYS A 53 18.91 48.22 26.09
C LYS A 53 18.19 47.94 27.40
N LEU A 54 17.57 46.77 27.54
CA LEU A 54 16.87 46.37 28.76
C LEU A 54 17.80 46.30 29.97
N LEU A 55 19.05 45.86 29.79
CA LEU A 55 20.09 45.87 30.83
C LEU A 55 20.44 47.27 31.36
N LYS A 56 20.07 48.34 30.65
CA LYS A 56 20.27 49.72 31.12
C LYS A 56 19.14 50.20 32.01
N GLU A 57 17.95 49.60 31.89
CA GLU A 57 16.73 49.97 32.62
C GLU A 57 16.44 48.99 33.77
N HIS A 58 16.93 47.74 33.66
CA HIS A 58 16.67 46.64 34.58
C HIS A 58 17.95 45.88 34.92
N THR A 59 17.98 45.24 36.09
CA THR A 59 19.12 44.42 36.52
C THR A 59 19.15 43.06 35.81
N SER A 60 20.33 42.42 35.74
CA SER A 60 20.47 41.08 35.14
C SER A 60 19.57 40.04 35.82
N GLU A 61 19.39 40.15 37.14
CA GLU A 61 18.55 39.25 37.94
C GLU A 61 17.06 39.43 37.61
N GLU A 62 16.60 40.66 37.37
CA GLU A 62 15.23 40.94 36.90
C GLU A 62 14.97 40.36 35.51
N LEU A 63 15.92 40.51 34.58
CA LEU A 63 15.81 39.96 33.23
C LEU A 63 15.81 38.42 33.23
N GLU A 64 16.61 37.80 34.12
CA GLU A 64 16.59 36.35 34.35
C GLU A 64 15.27 35.88 34.96
N SER A 65 14.66 36.66 35.87
CA SER A 65 13.34 36.38 36.43
C SER A 65 12.23 36.41 35.36
N TRP A 66 12.40 37.24 34.33
CA TRP A 66 11.53 37.30 33.15
C TRP A 66 11.88 36.26 32.09
N GLN A 67 12.86 35.39 32.38
CA GLN A 67 13.34 34.32 31.50
C GLN A 67 13.84 34.82 30.14
N LEU A 68 14.33 36.06 30.07
CA LEU A 68 14.90 36.64 28.86
C LEU A 68 16.34 36.20 28.67
N VAL A 69 16.67 35.68 27.48
CA VAL A 69 18.01 35.19 27.18
C VAL A 69 18.58 35.93 25.98
N ARG A 70 19.75 36.54 26.17
CA ARG A 70 20.45 37.29 25.13
C ARG A 70 20.99 36.37 24.03
N VAL A 71 20.69 36.67 22.77
CA VAL A 71 21.31 36.04 21.60
C VAL A 71 22.68 36.68 21.31
N SER A 72 23.67 35.89 20.90
CA SER A 72 25.00 36.39 20.54
C SER A 72 24.96 37.22 19.24
N LYS A 73 25.86 38.22 19.14
CA LYS A 73 26.04 39.02 17.92
C LYS A 73 26.64 38.19 16.78
N ASP A 74 27.45 37.19 17.10
CA ASP A 74 28.18 36.37 16.12
C ASP A 74 27.37 35.17 15.59
N PHE A 75 26.10 35.05 15.97
CA PHE A 75 25.23 34.01 15.45
C PHE A 75 24.95 34.20 13.95
N HIS A 76 25.26 33.18 13.16
CA HIS A 76 25.05 33.14 11.72
C HIS A 76 24.42 31.80 11.31
N VAL A 77 23.65 31.82 10.22
CA VAL A 77 23.02 30.61 9.69
C VAL A 77 23.43 30.40 8.23
N VAL A 78 23.81 29.16 7.91
CA VAL A 78 24.10 28.70 6.55
C VAL A 78 23.11 27.59 6.22
N ALA A 79 22.32 27.76 5.17
CA ALA A 79 21.41 26.75 4.67
C ALA A 79 22.00 26.09 3.42
N LEU A 80 22.05 24.77 3.41
CA LEU A 80 22.42 23.93 2.27
C LEU A 80 21.16 23.24 1.77
N GLY A 81 20.96 23.22 0.47
CA GLY A 81 19.83 22.53 -0.14
C GLY A 81 20.06 22.20 -1.61
N LEU A 82 19.34 21.19 -2.07
CA LEU A 82 19.41 20.73 -3.46
C LEU A 82 18.46 21.52 -4.37
N PRO A 83 18.80 21.68 -5.67
CA PRO A 83 17.94 22.38 -6.61
C PRO A 83 16.67 21.57 -6.91
N VAL A 84 15.50 22.17 -6.67
CA VAL A 84 14.16 21.63 -7.00
C VAL A 84 13.65 22.34 -8.27
N PRO A 85 13.14 21.64 -9.30
CA PRO A 85 12.63 20.26 -9.29
C PRO A 85 13.63 19.16 -9.67
N LYS A 86 14.91 19.47 -9.91
CA LYS A 86 15.93 18.47 -10.32
C LYS A 86 16.03 17.32 -9.31
N PHE A 87 16.04 17.65 -8.03
CA PHE A 87 15.95 16.69 -6.92
C PHE A 87 14.58 16.75 -6.25
N ARG A 88 14.19 15.64 -5.59
CA ARG A 88 12.93 15.59 -4.83
C ARG A 88 13.01 16.51 -3.61
N GLY A 89 12.03 17.37 -3.47
CA GLY A 89 11.91 18.29 -2.34
C GLY A 89 10.86 19.36 -2.61
N HIS A 90 10.72 20.26 -1.65
CA HIS A 90 9.91 21.45 -1.76
C HIS A 90 10.80 22.66 -2.02
N THR A 91 10.37 23.53 -2.93
CA THR A 91 10.97 24.85 -3.05
C THR A 91 10.75 25.62 -1.74
N LEU A 92 11.76 26.39 -1.33
CA LEU A 92 11.64 27.22 -0.14
C LEU A 92 10.55 28.26 -0.33
N ASP A 93 9.70 28.42 0.69
CA ASP A 93 8.65 29.44 0.70
C ASP A 93 9.28 30.83 0.50
N PRO A 94 8.69 31.71 -0.33
CA PRO A 94 9.27 33.02 -0.66
C PRO A 94 9.73 33.86 0.55
N PRO A 95 8.98 33.94 1.67
CA PRO A 95 9.41 34.68 2.86
C PRO A 95 10.70 34.13 3.48
N LEU A 96 10.83 32.81 3.58
CA LEU A 96 12.04 32.18 4.11
C LEU A 96 13.20 32.31 3.13
N ARG A 97 12.95 32.09 1.84
CA ARG A 97 13.94 32.24 0.78
C ARG A 97 14.58 33.64 0.78
N SER A 98 13.79 34.68 1.02
CA SER A 98 14.27 36.07 1.06
C SER A 98 15.26 36.37 2.18
N ARG A 99 15.34 35.53 3.22
CA ARG A 99 16.25 35.70 4.38
C ARG A 99 17.65 35.17 4.12
N PHE A 100 17.85 34.43 3.03
CA PHE A 100 19.13 33.85 2.67
C PHE A 100 19.71 34.53 1.43
N GLN A 101 21.00 34.85 1.48
CA GLN A 101 21.75 35.16 0.28
C GLN A 101 22.11 33.86 -0.45
N SER A 102 21.30 33.49 -1.44
CA SER A 102 21.51 32.25 -2.20
C SER A 102 22.79 32.32 -3.04
N ARG A 103 23.58 31.24 -3.03
CA ARG A 103 24.71 31.00 -3.94
C ARG A 103 24.57 29.62 -4.56
N HIS A 104 24.74 29.53 -5.88
CA HIS A 104 24.77 28.25 -6.58
C HIS A 104 26.21 27.72 -6.62
N VAL A 105 26.40 26.49 -6.18
CA VAL A 105 27.69 25.79 -6.24
C VAL A 105 27.62 24.80 -7.40
N THR A 106 28.48 25.00 -8.40
CA THR A 106 28.56 24.11 -9.57
C THR A 106 29.42 22.89 -9.27
N SER A 107 29.12 21.77 -9.92
CA SER A 107 29.98 20.58 -9.90
C SER A 107 31.34 20.85 -10.54
N MET A 108 32.35 20.05 -10.18
CA MET A 108 33.68 20.11 -10.80
C MET A 108 33.58 19.91 -12.33
N GLY A 109 34.46 20.58 -13.08
CA GLY A 109 34.53 20.46 -14.53
C GLY A 109 35.18 19.14 -14.99
N PHE A 110 35.00 18.80 -16.26
CA PHE A 110 35.58 17.57 -16.84
C PHE A 110 37.11 17.50 -16.65
N GLN A 111 37.83 18.60 -16.92
CA GLN A 111 39.30 18.62 -16.79
C GLN A 111 39.77 18.46 -15.34
N GLU A 112 39.06 19.10 -14.40
CA GLU A 112 39.38 19.02 -12.97
C GLU A 112 39.16 17.59 -12.44
N ASN A 113 38.03 16.97 -12.80
CA ASN A 113 37.76 15.58 -12.48
C ASN A 113 38.81 14.65 -13.11
N LEU A 114 39.18 14.83 -14.37
CA LEU A 114 40.21 14.01 -15.00
C LEU A 114 41.57 14.13 -14.29
N MET A 115 41.96 15.32 -13.85
CA MET A 115 43.17 15.52 -13.05
C MET A 115 43.09 14.79 -11.71
N LEU A 116 41.94 14.87 -11.03
CA LEU A 116 41.70 14.15 -9.77
C LEU A 116 41.76 12.64 -9.95
N LEU A 117 41.09 12.08 -10.97
CA LEU A 117 41.08 10.64 -11.23
C LEU A 117 42.48 10.12 -11.61
N ARG A 118 43.27 10.90 -12.37
CA ARG A 118 44.68 10.56 -12.66
C ARG A 118 45.55 10.52 -11.41
N ALA A 119 45.31 11.42 -10.45
CA ALA A 119 46.04 11.45 -9.20
C ALA A 119 45.69 10.24 -8.30
N LEU A 120 44.43 9.80 -8.32
CA LEU A 120 43.95 8.66 -7.51
C LEU A 120 44.24 7.29 -8.16
N ALA A 121 44.24 7.21 -9.49
CA ALA A 121 44.38 5.97 -10.24
C ALA A 121 45.58 5.99 -11.20
N SER A 122 46.79 6.07 -10.64
CA SER A 122 48.04 6.13 -11.42
C SER A 122 48.30 4.92 -12.32
N ASN A 123 47.71 3.76 -12.00
CA ASN A 123 47.91 2.50 -12.71
C ASN A 123 46.99 2.35 -13.92
N ILE A 124 46.02 3.25 -14.10
CA ILE A 124 45.05 3.22 -15.19
C ILE A 124 45.46 4.25 -16.25
N SER A 125 45.41 3.88 -17.52
CA SER A 125 45.76 4.79 -18.61
C SER A 125 44.80 5.98 -18.66
N SER A 126 45.32 7.14 -19.04
CA SER A 126 44.51 8.35 -19.12
C SER A 126 43.34 8.22 -20.09
N ASP A 127 43.48 7.44 -21.16
CA ASP A 127 42.43 7.28 -22.17
C ASP A 127 41.23 6.53 -21.58
N ARG A 128 41.47 5.48 -20.77
CA ARG A 128 40.42 4.73 -20.07
C ARG A 128 39.67 5.62 -19.06
N LEU A 129 40.39 6.44 -18.30
CA LEU A 129 39.79 7.41 -17.39
C LEU A 129 38.99 8.48 -18.14
N SER A 130 39.48 8.93 -19.30
CA SER A 130 38.78 9.88 -20.15
C SER A 130 37.48 9.29 -20.71
N HIS A 131 37.49 8.04 -21.18
CA HIS A 131 36.28 7.38 -21.71
C HIS A 131 35.22 7.18 -20.62
N LEU A 132 35.63 6.75 -19.42
CA LEU A 132 34.74 6.68 -18.25
C LEU A 132 34.10 8.05 -17.98
N LEU A 133 34.91 9.11 -17.97
CA LEU A 133 34.42 10.46 -17.69
C LEU A 133 33.49 10.98 -18.79
N SER A 134 33.79 10.70 -20.06
CA SER A 134 32.92 11.06 -21.19
C SER A 134 31.55 10.41 -21.08
N PHE A 135 31.48 9.13 -20.72
CA PHE A 135 30.21 8.44 -20.45
C PHE A 135 29.44 9.11 -19.32
N VAL A 136 30.12 9.41 -18.20
CA VAL A 136 29.47 10.01 -17.01
C VAL A 136 28.88 11.38 -17.30
N TYR A 137 29.63 12.25 -18.00
CA TYR A 137 29.12 13.57 -18.39
C TYR A 137 28.05 13.49 -19.49
N GLY A 138 28.15 12.50 -20.40
CA GLY A 138 27.11 12.21 -21.39
C GLY A 138 25.78 11.83 -20.73
N LEU A 139 25.82 10.96 -19.72
CA LEU A 139 24.63 10.54 -18.97
C LEU A 139 24.10 11.64 -18.02
N ALA A 140 24.98 12.53 -17.55
CA ALA A 140 24.63 13.65 -16.68
C ALA A 140 24.12 14.90 -17.44
N ALA A 141 24.14 14.88 -18.78
CA ALA A 141 23.65 15.97 -19.61
C ALA A 141 22.13 16.18 -19.47
N GLU A 142 21.67 17.42 -19.69
CA GLU A 142 20.24 17.78 -19.54
C GLU A 142 19.33 17.01 -20.51
N GLU A 143 19.85 16.59 -21.66
CA GLU A 143 19.14 15.80 -22.67
C GLU A 143 18.74 14.42 -22.14
N SER A 144 19.59 13.76 -21.34
CA SER A 144 19.32 12.47 -20.70
C SER A 144 18.27 12.58 -19.58
N ALA A 145 18.11 13.75 -18.95
CA ALA A 145 17.11 13.98 -17.92
C ALA A 145 15.67 14.00 -18.47
N SER A 146 15.49 14.36 -19.75
CA SER A 146 14.18 14.34 -20.41
C SER A 146 13.61 12.92 -20.60
N VAL A 147 14.48 11.91 -20.54
CA VAL A 147 14.18 10.50 -20.81
C VAL A 147 13.82 9.74 -19.51
N GLY A 148 13.90 10.39 -18.34
CA GLY A 148 13.49 9.81 -17.07
C GLY A 148 14.52 8.86 -16.43
N LEU A 149 15.79 8.90 -16.88
CA LEU A 149 16.89 8.19 -16.23
C LEU A 149 17.30 8.90 -14.91
N PRO A 150 17.53 8.15 -13.81
CA PRO A 150 18.11 8.71 -12.60
C PRO A 150 19.48 9.34 -12.86
N GLN A 151 19.78 10.42 -12.13
CA GLN A 151 21.06 11.11 -12.27
C GLN A 151 22.22 10.21 -11.79
N PHE A 152 23.31 10.19 -12.55
CA PHE A 152 24.53 9.47 -12.20
C PHE A 152 25.22 10.08 -10.95
N PRO A 153 25.72 9.27 -10.00
CA PRO A 153 26.41 9.76 -8.79
C PRO A 153 27.86 10.18 -9.09
N VAL A 154 28.02 11.37 -9.68
CA VAL A 154 29.35 11.93 -10.06
C VAL A 154 30.29 12.06 -8.85
N ASP A 155 29.75 12.31 -7.66
CA ASP A 155 30.54 12.45 -6.43
C ASP A 155 31.26 11.15 -6.02
N ASN A 156 30.83 9.99 -6.53
CA ASN A 156 31.46 8.70 -6.26
C ASN A 156 32.58 8.34 -7.24
N LEU A 157 32.90 9.20 -8.21
CA LEU A 157 34.02 8.97 -9.15
C LEU A 157 35.38 8.77 -8.47
N PRO A 158 35.75 9.51 -7.40
CA PRO A 158 36.99 9.25 -6.67
C PRO A 158 37.04 7.83 -6.10
N VAL A 159 35.93 7.34 -5.55
CA VAL A 159 35.80 5.98 -5.01
C VAL A 159 35.99 4.94 -6.12
N ALA A 160 35.32 5.14 -7.26
CA ALA A 160 35.47 4.27 -8.43
C ALA A 160 36.90 4.25 -9.00
N ALA A 161 37.59 5.38 -9.03
CA ALA A 161 38.99 5.44 -9.47
C ALA A 161 39.91 4.62 -8.55
N VAL A 162 39.71 4.70 -7.22
CA VAL A 162 40.49 3.89 -6.27
C VAL A 162 40.17 2.40 -6.42
N ILE A 163 38.90 2.01 -6.60
CA ILE A 163 38.52 0.62 -6.90
C ILE A 163 39.24 0.12 -8.17
N TRP A 164 39.25 0.93 -9.23
CA TRP A 164 39.91 0.57 -10.48
C TRP A 164 41.43 0.51 -10.34
N HIS A 165 42.02 1.35 -9.50
CA HIS A 165 43.44 1.32 -9.16
C HIS A 165 43.83 0.03 -8.41
N LEU A 166 43.00 -0.39 -7.44
CA LEU A 166 43.23 -1.59 -6.64
C LEU A 166 43.11 -2.86 -7.47
N ASN A 167 42.21 -2.89 -8.45
CA ASN A 167 42.11 -3.98 -9.42
C ASN A 167 42.05 -3.45 -10.86
N PRO A 168 43.22 -3.31 -11.52
CA PRO A 168 43.31 -2.82 -12.90
C PRO A 168 42.64 -3.72 -13.95
N HIS A 169 42.30 -4.96 -13.58
CA HIS A 169 41.65 -5.95 -14.46
C HIS A 169 40.16 -5.71 -14.67
N TYR A 170 39.54 -4.83 -13.87
CA TYR A 170 38.17 -4.39 -14.15
C TYR A 170 38.10 -3.65 -15.48
N SER A 171 37.01 -3.88 -16.22
CA SER A 171 36.64 -3.02 -17.33
C SER A 171 36.05 -1.71 -16.83
N ALA A 172 35.90 -0.75 -17.73
CA ALA A 172 35.21 0.48 -17.40
C ALA A 172 33.71 0.25 -17.14
N GLU A 173 33.09 -0.72 -17.83
CA GLU A 173 31.71 -1.14 -17.55
C GLU A 173 31.56 -1.77 -16.16
N ASP A 174 32.51 -2.60 -15.71
CA ASP A 174 32.50 -3.17 -14.36
C ASP A 174 32.47 -2.06 -13.29
N VAL A 175 33.32 -1.04 -13.46
CA VAL A 175 33.38 0.13 -12.56
C VAL A 175 32.12 0.98 -12.61
N ILE A 176 31.49 1.13 -13.78
CA ILE A 176 30.20 1.83 -13.92
C ILE A 176 29.09 1.11 -13.19
N ARG A 177 29.03 -0.22 -13.30
CA ARG A 177 27.99 -1.03 -12.63
C ARG A 177 28.06 -0.92 -11.11
N PHE A 178 29.25 -0.72 -10.56
CA PHE A 178 29.45 -0.46 -9.13
C PHE A 178 28.86 0.87 -8.66
N LEU A 179 28.83 1.89 -9.52
CA LEU A 179 28.23 3.19 -9.18
C LEU A 179 26.76 3.30 -9.59
N TYR A 180 26.39 2.61 -10.66
CA TYR A 180 25.11 2.77 -11.33
C TYR A 180 24.57 1.39 -11.75
N PRO A 181 23.87 0.67 -10.86
CA PRO A 181 23.38 -0.70 -11.10
C PRO A 181 22.15 -0.71 -12.04
N TYR A 182 22.34 -0.23 -13.26
CA TYR A 182 21.25 0.05 -14.23
C TYR A 182 20.47 -1.20 -14.65
N LYS A 183 21.11 -2.38 -14.71
CA LYS A 183 20.47 -3.66 -15.04
C LYS A 183 19.40 -4.09 -14.04
N THR A 184 19.53 -3.62 -12.80
CA THR A 184 18.61 -3.92 -11.71
C THR A 184 17.65 -2.77 -11.45
N MET A 185 18.14 -1.53 -11.59
CA MET A 185 17.39 -0.32 -11.26
C MET A 185 16.44 0.14 -12.37
N LEU A 186 16.70 -0.16 -13.64
CA LEU A 186 15.93 0.39 -14.76
C LEU A 186 15.02 -0.66 -15.41
N LYS A 187 13.93 -0.19 -16.02
CA LYS A 187 13.13 -0.96 -16.98
C LYS A 187 13.95 -1.24 -18.24
N GLN A 188 13.49 -2.21 -19.03
CA GLN A 188 14.17 -2.65 -20.25
C GLN A 188 14.53 -1.47 -21.19
N GLU A 189 13.60 -0.54 -21.42
CA GLU A 189 13.84 0.66 -22.23
C GLU A 189 15.01 1.52 -21.71
N GLY A 190 15.07 1.74 -20.39
CA GLY A 190 16.16 2.49 -19.76
C GLY A 190 17.48 1.72 -19.74
N GLN A 191 17.44 0.39 -19.64
CA GLN A 191 18.63 -0.45 -19.75
C GLN A 191 19.24 -0.38 -21.15
N GLU A 192 18.41 -0.49 -22.20
CA GLU A 192 18.85 -0.40 -23.59
C GLU A 192 19.48 0.97 -23.89
N GLN A 193 18.94 2.05 -23.33
CA GLN A 193 19.55 3.38 -23.44
C GLN A 193 20.93 3.44 -22.81
N VAL A 194 21.10 3.00 -21.56
CA VAL A 194 22.42 2.98 -20.92
C VAL A 194 23.40 2.10 -21.71
N GLU A 195 22.94 0.98 -22.25
CA GLU A 195 23.76 0.11 -23.11
C GLU A 195 24.16 0.76 -24.43
N ASN A 196 23.32 1.61 -25.01
CA ASN A 196 23.66 2.40 -26.20
C ASN A 196 24.69 3.48 -25.88
N PHE A 197 24.55 4.16 -24.72
CA PHE A 197 25.56 5.11 -24.24
C PHE A 197 26.91 4.42 -23.99
N LEU A 198 26.92 3.22 -23.40
CA LEU A 198 28.15 2.44 -23.22
C LEU A 198 28.83 2.11 -24.55
N ASP A 199 28.06 1.79 -25.59
CA ASP A 199 28.57 1.55 -26.95
C ASP A 199 29.13 2.83 -27.57
N GLU A 200 28.38 3.94 -27.53
CA GLU A 200 28.75 5.23 -28.13
C GLU A 200 30.08 5.77 -27.57
N PHE A 201 30.30 5.64 -26.26
CA PHE A 201 31.52 6.09 -25.59
C PHE A 201 32.65 5.05 -25.58
N GLY A 202 32.47 3.88 -26.19
CA GLY A 202 33.50 2.83 -26.28
C GLY A 202 33.88 2.22 -24.94
N VAL A 203 32.90 2.08 -24.04
CA VAL A 203 33.07 1.63 -22.65
C VAL A 203 32.46 0.24 -22.40
N LYS A 204 31.64 -0.25 -23.34
CA LYS A 204 30.95 -1.54 -23.24
C LYS A 204 31.89 -2.74 -23.37
N ASP A 205 31.64 -3.75 -22.55
CA ASP A 205 32.31 -5.05 -22.63
C ASP A 205 31.72 -5.93 -23.73
N ASP A 206 32.57 -6.82 -24.26
CA ASP A 206 32.13 -7.87 -25.18
C ASP A 206 31.08 -8.79 -24.53
N LYS A 207 29.97 -9.02 -25.22
CA LYS A 207 28.87 -9.89 -24.76
C LYS A 207 29.30 -11.33 -24.43
N ASN A 208 30.44 -11.78 -25.00
CA ASN A 208 30.99 -13.12 -24.83
C ASN A 208 32.15 -13.19 -23.81
N ARG A 209 32.42 -12.12 -23.05
CA ARG A 209 33.48 -12.12 -22.02
C ARG A 209 33.18 -13.19 -20.97
N GLN A 210 34.02 -14.24 -20.92
CA GLN A 210 33.93 -15.24 -19.87
C GLN A 210 34.20 -14.62 -18.50
N LEU A 211 33.53 -15.14 -17.46
CA LEU A 211 33.81 -14.73 -16.09
C LEU A 211 35.28 -15.02 -15.77
N PRO A 212 36.02 -14.06 -15.19
CA PRO A 212 37.41 -14.28 -14.83
C PRO A 212 37.49 -15.41 -13.80
N SER A 213 38.55 -16.20 -13.91
CA SER A 213 38.94 -17.17 -12.90
C SER A 213 39.51 -16.42 -11.69
N VAL A 214 38.68 -16.31 -10.65
CA VAL A 214 39.03 -15.55 -9.44
C VAL A 214 39.14 -16.49 -8.24
N LEU A 215 40.23 -16.36 -7.51
CA LEU A 215 40.47 -17.10 -6.27
C LEU A 215 41.07 -16.15 -5.22
N VAL A 216 40.45 -16.08 -4.05
CA VAL A 216 41.07 -15.47 -2.87
C VAL A 216 42.07 -16.48 -2.32
N ALA A 217 43.36 -16.24 -2.54
CA ALA A 217 44.42 -17.21 -2.28
C ALA A 217 44.78 -17.30 -0.79
N SER A 218 44.88 -16.15 -0.11
CA SER A 218 45.07 -16.08 1.34
C SER A 218 44.56 -14.75 1.88
N ILE A 219 44.23 -14.74 3.17
CA ILE A 219 43.94 -13.54 3.96
C ILE A 219 44.76 -13.67 5.23
N ASP A 220 45.82 -12.89 5.33
CA ASP A 220 46.82 -12.99 6.39
C ASP A 220 46.80 -11.72 7.26
N SER A 221 46.94 -11.89 8.57
CA SER A 221 47.09 -10.76 9.49
C SER A 221 48.46 -10.12 9.29
N THR A 222 48.52 -8.79 9.12
CA THR A 222 49.81 -8.10 9.03
C THR A 222 50.45 -8.02 10.42
N SER A 223 51.47 -8.84 10.68
CA SER A 223 52.29 -8.69 11.89
C SER A 223 53.06 -7.38 11.82
N ALA A 224 53.02 -6.56 12.88
CA ALA A 224 53.85 -5.37 13.00
C ALA A 224 55.31 -5.70 12.66
N SER A 225 55.87 -4.97 11.70
CA SER A 225 57.27 -5.12 11.27
C SER A 225 58.20 -4.95 12.46
N LYS A 226 59.03 -5.95 12.74
CA LYS A 226 60.17 -5.79 13.65
C LYS A 226 61.20 -4.89 12.96
N ASP A 227 61.39 -3.68 13.47
CA ASP A 227 62.52 -2.85 13.07
C ASP A 227 63.85 -3.52 13.49
N ALA A 228 64.90 -3.28 12.70
CA ALA A 228 66.25 -3.86 12.84
C ALA A 228 67.01 -3.45 14.12
N SER A 229 66.35 -2.85 15.11
CA SER A 229 66.93 -2.43 16.39
C SER A 229 66.37 -3.17 17.62
N GLY A 230 65.46 -4.14 17.44
CA GLY A 230 65.07 -5.05 18.52
C GLY A 230 64.26 -4.44 19.66
N ASN A 231 63.75 -3.21 19.54
CA ASN A 231 62.90 -2.60 20.55
C ASN A 231 61.43 -2.66 20.12
N SER A 232 60.63 -3.41 20.88
CA SER A 232 59.17 -3.37 20.79
C SER A 232 58.65 -2.13 21.51
N THR A 233 58.31 -1.07 20.78
CA THR A 233 57.43 -0.02 21.31
C THR A 233 56.03 -0.59 21.36
N LYS A 234 55.56 -0.96 22.56
CA LYS A 234 54.13 -1.17 22.82
C LYS A 234 53.48 0.21 22.83
N ASP A 235 53.02 0.68 21.67
CA ASP A 235 52.11 1.81 21.62
C ASP A 235 50.79 1.39 22.28
N SER A 236 50.37 2.13 23.31
CA SER A 236 49.21 1.85 24.14
C SER A 236 47.88 2.32 23.51
N SER A 237 47.85 2.60 22.22
CA SER A 237 46.63 2.81 21.45
C SER A 237 46.28 1.51 20.74
N GLY A 238 45.19 0.84 21.14
CA GLY A 238 44.78 -0.46 20.60
C GLY A 238 44.79 -0.51 19.08
N ASP A 239 45.86 -1.08 18.53
CA ASP A 239 46.14 -1.13 17.10
C ASP A 239 45.10 -1.98 16.38
N SER A 240 44.46 -1.38 15.37
CA SER A 240 43.75 -2.11 14.34
C SER A 240 44.75 -3.01 13.60
N SER A 241 44.70 -4.32 13.84
CA SER A 241 45.45 -5.28 13.03
C SER A 241 45.02 -5.13 11.58
N GLY A 242 45.94 -4.72 10.70
CA GLY A 242 45.70 -4.76 9.26
C GLY A 242 45.59 -6.20 8.78
N MET A 243 44.92 -6.38 7.66
CA MET A 243 44.94 -7.64 6.90
C MET A 243 45.48 -7.37 5.52
N GLU A 244 46.17 -8.37 4.98
CA GLU A 244 46.55 -8.40 3.59
C GLU A 244 45.85 -9.59 2.92
N ALA A 245 45.02 -9.32 1.92
CA ALA A 245 44.37 -10.35 1.12
C ALA A 245 45.08 -10.46 -0.23
N LYS A 246 45.48 -11.67 -0.59
CA LYS A 246 46.05 -11.97 -1.91
C LYS A 246 44.95 -12.53 -2.80
N VAL A 247 44.61 -11.80 -3.86
CA VAL A 247 43.57 -12.18 -4.82
C VAL A 247 44.24 -12.56 -6.14
N ALA A 248 43.96 -13.78 -6.63
CA ALA A 248 44.34 -14.22 -7.96
C ALA A 248 43.17 -13.99 -8.93
N TRP A 249 43.46 -13.35 -10.05
CA TRP A 249 42.53 -12.93 -11.09
C TRP A 249 43.12 -13.33 -12.46
N ASP A 250 42.54 -14.33 -13.11
CA ASP A 250 43.03 -14.89 -14.39
C ASP A 250 44.52 -15.25 -14.38
N GLY A 251 44.97 -15.86 -13.27
CA GLY A 251 46.35 -16.30 -13.07
C GLY A 251 47.34 -15.21 -12.64
N GLN A 252 46.92 -13.94 -12.60
CA GLN A 252 47.71 -12.83 -12.04
C GLN A 252 47.25 -12.52 -10.62
N SER A 253 48.16 -12.19 -9.69
CA SER A 253 47.78 -11.90 -8.30
C SER A 253 48.09 -10.48 -7.89
N PHE A 254 47.16 -9.85 -7.17
CA PHE A 254 47.35 -8.56 -6.52
C PHE A 254 47.04 -8.64 -5.02
N ASN A 255 47.61 -7.73 -4.24
CA ASN A 255 47.44 -7.67 -2.80
C ASN A 255 46.54 -6.49 -2.41
N LEU A 256 45.62 -6.73 -1.49
CA LEU A 256 44.72 -5.72 -0.93
C LEU A 256 45.04 -5.51 0.55
N LYS A 257 45.26 -4.25 0.93
CA LYS A 257 45.34 -3.86 2.34
C LYS A 257 43.94 -3.61 2.87
N LEU A 258 43.55 -4.37 3.88
CA LEU A 258 42.21 -4.39 4.43
C LEU A 258 42.24 -4.05 5.92
N VAL A 259 41.12 -3.49 6.40
CA VAL A 259 40.92 -3.27 7.83
C VAL A 259 40.23 -4.51 8.43
N ALA A 260 40.81 -5.07 9.48
CA ALA A 260 40.20 -6.21 10.17
C ALA A 260 39.27 -5.77 11.30
N GLY A 261 38.32 -6.64 11.63
CA GLY A 261 37.59 -6.56 12.89
C GLY A 261 38.45 -6.98 14.08
N ARG A 262 37.90 -6.86 15.29
CA ARG A 262 38.59 -7.21 16.54
C ARG A 262 38.57 -8.71 16.88
N GLY A 263 37.80 -9.51 16.15
CA GLY A 263 37.68 -10.95 16.35
C GLY A 263 38.80 -11.74 15.67
N THR A 264 38.89 -13.02 16.01
CA THR A 264 39.84 -13.93 15.35
C THR A 264 39.34 -14.26 13.93
N PRO A 265 40.13 -13.96 12.88
CA PRO A 265 39.79 -14.33 11.52
C PRO A 265 39.74 -15.86 11.39
N ARG A 266 38.75 -16.37 10.65
CA ARG A 266 38.63 -17.80 10.38
C ARG A 266 39.27 -18.15 9.03
N SER A 267 39.85 -19.35 8.96
CA SER A 267 40.47 -19.87 7.74
C SER A 267 39.46 -19.98 6.58
N LEU A 268 39.97 -19.85 5.36
CA LEU A 268 39.25 -20.18 4.12
C LEU A 268 38.76 -21.64 4.08
N SER A 269 39.34 -22.54 4.88
CA SER A 269 38.94 -23.95 5.01
C SER A 269 37.91 -24.25 6.12
N ASP A 270 37.75 -23.35 7.10
CA ASP A 270 36.85 -23.56 8.24
C ASP A 270 35.45 -23.03 7.90
N ALA A 271 34.61 -23.87 7.30
CA ALA A 271 33.17 -23.63 7.20
C ALA A 271 32.41 -24.94 6.91
N ASN A 272 31.85 -25.57 7.94
CA ASN A 272 30.95 -26.74 7.78
C ASN A 272 29.60 -26.40 7.09
N SER A 273 29.42 -25.21 6.50
CA SER A 273 28.11 -24.74 6.00
C SER A 273 28.14 -23.85 4.74
N PHE A 274 29.30 -23.57 4.13
CA PHE A 274 29.38 -22.73 2.92
C PHE A 274 30.09 -23.46 1.79
N VAL A 275 29.41 -23.61 0.64
CA VAL A 275 29.96 -24.23 -0.56
C VAL A 275 30.43 -23.13 -1.53
N PRO A 276 31.74 -22.94 -1.71
CA PRO A 276 32.26 -21.90 -2.59
C PRO A 276 32.03 -22.28 -4.06
N THR A 277 31.42 -21.37 -4.83
CA THR A 277 31.28 -21.50 -6.28
C THR A 277 32.18 -20.48 -6.99
N LYS A 278 32.34 -20.60 -8.31
CA LYS A 278 33.12 -19.61 -9.09
C LYS A 278 32.48 -18.22 -8.98
N SER A 279 31.16 -18.13 -9.08
CA SER A 279 30.43 -16.87 -8.90
C SER A 279 30.61 -16.29 -7.50
N HIS A 280 30.53 -17.12 -6.45
CA HIS A 280 30.77 -16.67 -5.07
C HIS A 280 32.19 -16.17 -4.85
N ASN A 281 33.21 -16.86 -5.38
CA ASN A 281 34.61 -16.46 -5.21
C ASN A 281 34.90 -15.12 -5.89
N LYS A 282 34.38 -14.90 -7.10
CA LYS A 282 34.46 -13.60 -7.77
C LYS A 282 33.74 -12.53 -6.94
N PHE A 283 32.52 -12.80 -6.50
CA PHE A 283 31.73 -11.84 -5.72
C PHE A 283 32.40 -11.47 -4.39
N LEU A 284 32.98 -12.45 -3.69
CA LEU A 284 33.77 -12.21 -2.48
C LEU A 284 35.01 -11.35 -2.77
N ALA A 285 35.70 -11.56 -3.89
CA ALA A 285 36.81 -10.70 -4.29
C ALA A 285 36.34 -9.27 -4.57
N ASP A 286 35.22 -9.10 -5.27
CA ASP A 286 34.62 -7.78 -5.51
C ASP A 286 34.25 -7.07 -4.19
N MET A 287 33.70 -7.82 -3.21
CA MET A 287 33.41 -7.30 -1.86
C MET A 287 34.69 -6.86 -1.13
N LEU A 288 35.80 -7.62 -1.23
CA LEU A 288 37.08 -7.27 -0.61
C LEU A 288 37.67 -5.99 -1.22
N VAL A 289 37.58 -5.82 -2.55
CA VAL A 289 38.04 -4.60 -3.22
C VAL A 289 37.22 -3.39 -2.77
N SER A 290 35.88 -3.49 -2.76
CA SER A 290 35.02 -2.39 -2.32
C SER A 290 35.22 -2.04 -0.84
N HIS A 291 35.40 -3.05 0.03
CA HIS A 291 35.68 -2.86 1.45
C HIS A 291 36.98 -2.09 1.73
N ALA A 292 37.99 -2.28 0.90
CA ALA A 292 39.25 -1.55 0.99
C ALA A 292 39.06 -0.03 0.81
N VAL A 293 38.00 0.37 0.08
CA VAL A 293 37.72 1.78 -0.25
C VAL A 293 36.64 2.38 0.66
N GLY A 294 35.54 1.66 0.91
CA GLY A 294 34.41 2.23 1.64
C GLY A 294 33.29 1.25 1.97
N ASP A 295 32.11 1.81 2.21
CA ASP A 295 30.88 1.08 2.50
C ASP A 295 30.18 0.66 1.18
N PHE A 296 29.51 -0.49 1.17
CA PHE A 296 28.90 -1.02 -0.05
C PHE A 296 27.53 -1.67 0.20
N CYS A 297 26.76 -1.86 -0.85
CA CYS A 297 25.42 -2.43 -0.84
C CYS A 297 25.33 -3.62 -1.78
N ILE A 298 24.73 -4.71 -1.33
CA ILE A 298 24.44 -5.90 -2.13
C ILE A 298 22.95 -5.91 -2.48
N ILE A 299 22.65 -5.89 -3.78
CA ILE A 299 21.30 -6.01 -4.32
C ILE A 299 21.14 -7.40 -4.92
N GLY A 300 20.11 -8.14 -4.52
CA GLY A 300 19.81 -9.43 -5.12
C GLY A 300 18.45 -9.97 -4.68
N PRO A 301 17.91 -11.00 -5.35
CA PRO A 301 16.61 -11.55 -5.02
C PRO A 301 16.60 -12.24 -3.64
N LYS A 302 15.41 -12.52 -3.10
CA LYS A 302 15.28 -13.25 -1.84
C LYS A 302 15.84 -14.67 -1.95
N GLY A 303 16.43 -15.15 -0.86
CA GLY A 303 17.01 -16.50 -0.79
C GLY A 303 18.23 -16.76 -1.70
N SER A 304 18.86 -15.73 -2.28
CA SER A 304 20.05 -15.87 -3.15
C SER A 304 21.40 -16.02 -2.41
N GLY A 305 21.40 -16.03 -1.08
CA GLY A 305 22.63 -16.19 -0.28
C GLY A 305 23.32 -14.89 0.16
N LYS A 306 22.67 -13.72 0.03
CA LYS A 306 23.20 -12.41 0.48
C LYS A 306 23.75 -12.45 1.92
N THR A 307 22.93 -12.90 2.87
CA THR A 307 23.29 -12.98 4.29
C THR A 307 24.46 -13.93 4.52
N THR A 308 24.47 -15.09 3.85
CA THR A 308 25.53 -16.10 3.93
C THR A 308 26.87 -15.55 3.42
N LEU A 309 26.86 -14.79 2.32
CA LEU A 309 28.08 -14.14 1.79
C LEU A 309 28.62 -13.07 2.75
N VAL A 310 27.75 -12.25 3.35
CA VAL A 310 28.17 -11.26 4.37
C VAL A 310 28.73 -11.94 5.61
N GLN A 311 28.09 -13.02 6.08
CA GLN A 311 28.60 -13.81 7.19
C GLN A 311 29.97 -14.38 6.86
N ARG A 312 30.15 -14.99 5.68
CA ARG A 312 31.44 -15.51 5.25
C ARG A 312 32.51 -14.42 5.19
N PHE A 313 32.17 -13.28 4.57
CA PHE A 313 33.03 -12.10 4.50
C PHE A 313 33.46 -11.61 5.88
N SER A 314 32.51 -11.52 6.83
CA SER A 314 32.79 -11.08 8.19
C SER A 314 33.74 -12.02 8.94
N GLN A 315 33.56 -13.34 8.77
CA GLN A 315 34.40 -14.37 9.38
C GLN A 315 35.83 -14.33 8.85
N LEU A 316 35.99 -14.11 7.53
CA LEU A 316 37.30 -14.01 6.88
C LEU A 316 38.10 -12.80 7.40
N LEU A 317 37.42 -11.70 7.71
CA LEU A 317 38.07 -10.46 8.17
C LEU A 317 38.03 -10.26 9.70
N GLY A 318 37.55 -11.25 10.46
CA GLY A 318 37.46 -11.17 11.92
C GLY A 318 36.46 -10.13 12.44
N TYR A 319 35.44 -9.77 11.66
CA TYR A 319 34.38 -8.84 12.10
C TYR A 319 33.35 -9.51 12.99
N GLU A 320 32.98 -8.82 14.07
CA GLU A 320 31.69 -9.05 14.72
C GLU A 320 30.61 -8.30 13.93
N THR A 321 29.55 -9.00 13.53
CA THR A 321 28.43 -8.42 12.78
C THR A 321 27.37 -7.84 13.72
N ALA A 322 26.89 -6.65 13.37
CA ALA A 322 25.77 -5.99 14.01
C ALA A 322 24.67 -5.77 12.96
N THR A 323 23.70 -6.67 12.91
CA THR A 323 22.63 -6.64 11.90
C THR A 323 21.47 -5.75 12.38
N ILE A 324 21.16 -4.71 11.61
CA ILE A 324 20.06 -3.78 11.81
C ILE A 324 18.97 -4.08 10.78
N MET A 325 17.81 -4.51 11.28
CA MET A 325 16.63 -4.74 10.44
C MET A 325 15.95 -3.44 10.10
N LEU A 326 15.85 -3.17 8.82
CA LEU A 326 15.25 -1.98 8.26
C LEU A 326 13.80 -2.22 7.86
N TYR A 327 12.93 -1.29 8.22
CA TYR A 327 11.47 -1.38 8.03
C TYR A 327 10.88 -0.02 7.62
N GLN A 328 9.71 -0.04 6.98
CA GLN A 328 9.16 1.13 6.26
C GLN A 328 8.94 2.36 7.13
N ASP A 329 8.38 2.18 8.32
CA ASP A 329 8.06 3.27 9.25
C ASP A 329 9.24 3.62 10.18
N MET A 330 10.44 3.07 9.92
CA MET A 330 11.63 3.39 10.69
C MET A 330 11.97 4.88 10.53
N THR A 331 12.02 5.58 11.66
CA THR A 331 12.41 6.99 11.68
C THR A 331 13.93 7.14 11.69
N SER A 332 14.43 8.27 11.18
CA SER A 332 15.86 8.60 11.28
C SER A 332 16.36 8.64 12.72
N ARG A 333 15.48 8.90 13.69
CA ARG A 333 15.80 8.87 15.11
C ARG A 333 16.20 7.46 15.55
N GLU A 334 15.40 6.44 15.21
CA GLU A 334 15.64 5.05 15.60
C GLU A 334 16.96 4.48 15.07
N LEU A 335 17.42 4.96 13.91
CA LEU A 335 18.73 4.61 13.36
C LEU A 335 19.89 5.15 14.20
N LEU A 336 19.71 6.24 14.95
CA LEU A 336 20.78 6.89 15.72
C LEU A 336 20.65 6.68 17.24
N GLN A 337 19.50 7.04 17.83
CA GLN A 337 19.24 6.89 19.26
C GLN A 337 17.79 6.57 19.54
N GLN A 338 17.56 5.73 20.52
CA GLN A 338 16.24 5.38 21.02
C GLN A 338 16.02 6.00 22.40
N ARG A 339 14.75 6.16 22.79
CA ARG A 339 14.40 6.56 24.16
C ARG A 339 14.13 5.30 24.96
N ARG A 340 14.77 5.16 26.11
CA ARG A 340 14.55 4.06 27.04
C ARG A 340 14.08 4.61 28.38
N MET A 341 13.11 3.93 28.98
CA MET A 341 12.70 4.17 30.37
C MET A 341 13.59 3.35 31.31
N LEU A 342 14.13 3.99 32.33
CA LEU A 342 14.76 3.31 33.45
C LEU A 342 13.69 2.68 34.35
N PRO A 343 14.05 1.67 35.18
CA PRO A 343 13.14 1.14 36.19
C PRO A 343 12.64 2.20 37.20
N SER A 344 13.30 3.35 37.31
CA SER A 344 12.85 4.51 38.08
C SER A 344 11.70 5.28 37.44
N GLY A 345 11.43 5.07 36.13
CA GLY A 345 10.47 5.86 35.35
C GLY A 345 11.08 7.02 34.54
N ASP A 346 12.40 7.24 34.61
CA ASP A 346 13.06 8.31 33.86
C ASP A 346 13.32 7.91 32.40
N THR A 347 13.15 8.83 31.44
CA THR A 347 13.57 8.63 30.05
C THR A 347 15.03 9.00 29.85
N ILE A 348 15.82 8.10 29.26
CA ILE A 348 17.20 8.36 28.84
C ILE A 348 17.35 8.13 27.34
N TRP A 349 18.32 8.80 26.73
CA TRP A 349 18.78 8.46 25.39
C TRP A 349 19.65 7.21 25.45
N GLN A 350 19.37 6.25 24.57
CA GLN A 350 20.15 5.04 24.36
C GLN A 350 20.70 5.05 22.94
N GLU A 351 21.98 4.71 22.79
CA GLU A 351 22.62 4.55 21.48
C GLU A 351 21.93 3.43 20.68
N SER A 352 21.76 3.63 19.37
CA SER A 352 21.30 2.56 18.50
C SER A 352 22.42 1.55 18.25
N VAL A 353 22.05 0.37 17.76
CA VAL A 353 23.00 -0.68 17.34
C VAL A 353 24.02 -0.16 16.31
N LEU A 354 23.61 0.76 15.43
CA LEU A 354 24.49 1.38 14.45
C LEU A 354 25.55 2.26 15.13
N VAL A 355 25.15 3.04 16.12
CA VAL A 355 26.05 3.91 16.89
C VAL A 355 27.01 3.09 17.74
N GLU A 356 26.52 2.05 18.41
CA GLU A 356 27.35 1.11 19.16
C GLU A 356 28.37 0.42 18.25
N ALA A 357 27.96 -0.01 17.06
CA ALA A 357 28.83 -0.61 16.06
C ALA A 357 29.92 0.37 15.60
N ALA A 358 29.58 1.65 15.39
CA ALA A 358 30.52 2.70 15.01
C ALA A 358 31.58 2.96 16.08
N ARG A 359 31.23 2.89 17.36
CA ARG A 359 32.16 3.04 18.49
C ARG A 359 33.01 1.80 18.70
N ALA A 360 32.42 0.61 18.57
CA ALA A 360 33.09 -0.66 18.83
C ALA A 360 33.93 -1.18 17.65
N GLY A 361 33.74 -0.64 16.44
CA GLY A 361 34.43 -1.11 15.23
C GLY A 361 33.86 -2.39 14.64
N LYS A 362 32.54 -2.57 14.75
CA LYS A 362 31.82 -3.73 14.23
C LYS A 362 31.43 -3.51 12.76
N LEU A 363 31.07 -4.61 12.09
CA LEU A 363 30.49 -4.56 10.75
C LEU A 363 28.97 -4.38 10.88
N ALA A 364 28.47 -3.18 10.60
CA ALA A 364 27.04 -2.90 10.63
C ALA A 364 26.37 -3.35 9.33
N VAL A 365 25.37 -4.23 9.42
CA VAL A 365 24.64 -4.77 8.28
C VAL A 365 23.23 -4.19 8.27
N LEU A 366 22.92 -3.34 7.29
CA LEU A 366 21.59 -2.76 7.09
C LEU A 366 20.75 -3.66 6.19
N ASP A 367 19.97 -4.57 6.77
CA ASP A 367 19.14 -5.50 5.99
C ASP A 367 17.74 -4.94 5.75
N GLY A 368 17.38 -4.74 4.49
CA GLY A 368 16.08 -4.22 4.08
C GLY A 368 16.08 -2.77 3.62
N LEU A 369 17.19 -2.27 3.04
CA LEU A 369 17.27 -0.88 2.53
C LEU A 369 16.12 -0.50 1.60
N HIS A 370 15.67 -1.45 0.78
CA HIS A 370 14.54 -1.30 -0.14
C HIS A 370 13.17 -1.05 0.54
N ARG A 371 13.06 -1.27 1.85
CA ARG A 371 11.81 -1.17 2.61
C ARG A 371 11.64 0.18 3.27
N VAL A 372 12.74 0.87 3.60
CA VAL A 372 12.73 2.10 4.39
C VAL A 372 12.38 3.30 3.52
N HIS A 373 11.64 4.23 4.09
CA HIS A 373 11.46 5.52 3.45
C HIS A 373 12.81 6.25 3.28
N HIS A 374 13.09 6.75 2.07
CA HIS A 374 14.37 7.36 1.71
C HIS A 374 14.82 8.49 2.65
N SER A 375 13.88 9.21 3.28
CA SER A 375 14.20 10.29 4.23
C SER A 375 14.95 9.80 5.47
N ALA A 376 14.69 8.59 5.94
CA ALA A 376 15.36 8.04 7.13
C ALA A 376 16.84 7.73 6.84
N LEU A 377 17.15 7.29 5.62
CA LEU A 377 18.49 6.91 5.19
C LEU A 377 19.41 8.12 4.92
N ASN A 378 18.85 9.30 4.61
CA ASN A 378 19.65 10.51 4.35
C ASN A 378 20.55 10.90 5.53
N VAL A 379 20.16 10.57 6.76
CA VAL A 379 20.97 10.82 7.96
C VAL A 379 22.29 10.05 7.95
N LEU A 380 22.38 8.96 7.19
CA LEU A 380 23.60 8.17 7.04
C LEU A 380 24.63 8.82 6.11
N GLN A 381 24.26 9.83 5.29
CA GLN A 381 25.18 10.47 4.34
C GLN A 381 26.45 11.00 5.04
N ARG A 382 26.30 11.65 6.20
CA ARG A 382 27.45 12.16 6.97
C ARG A 382 28.30 11.04 7.57
N LEU A 383 27.67 9.95 8.00
CA LEU A 383 28.37 8.78 8.55
C LEU A 383 29.18 8.07 7.47
N VAL A 384 28.63 7.96 6.26
CA VAL A 384 29.24 7.23 5.14
C VAL A 384 30.33 8.05 4.46
N HIS A 385 30.03 9.29 4.04
CA HIS A 385 30.99 10.12 3.31
C HIS A 385 32.05 10.76 4.22
N ASN A 386 31.63 11.31 5.37
CA ASN A 386 32.49 12.14 6.20
C ASN A 386 32.99 11.44 7.48
N ARG A 387 32.50 10.22 7.75
CA ARG A 387 32.69 9.53 9.03
C ARG A 387 32.36 10.48 10.20
N GLU A 388 31.20 11.12 10.15
CA GLU A 388 30.74 12.04 11.18
C GLU A 388 29.26 11.83 11.50
N LEU A 389 28.91 11.87 12.78
CA LEU A 389 27.53 11.72 13.25
C LEU A 389 27.29 12.62 14.46
N GLU A 390 26.14 13.30 14.49
CA GLU A 390 25.68 14.12 15.62
C GLU A 390 24.39 13.51 16.17
N LEU A 391 24.41 13.21 17.46
CA LEU A 391 23.32 12.56 18.20
C LEU A 391 22.42 13.59 18.89
N PHE A 392 21.21 13.19 19.29
CA PHE A 392 20.19 14.09 19.83
C PHE A 392 20.49 14.59 21.24
N ASP A 393 21.26 13.83 22.02
CA ASP A 393 21.81 14.24 23.31
C ASP A 393 22.95 15.28 23.18
N GLY A 394 23.44 15.53 21.96
CA GLY A 394 24.55 16.43 21.65
C GLY A 394 25.90 15.74 21.54
N THR A 395 25.95 14.41 21.63
CA THR A 395 27.15 13.61 21.39
C THR A 395 27.56 13.67 19.92
N ARG A 396 28.87 13.72 19.67
CA ARG A 396 29.45 13.77 18.31
C ARG A 396 30.44 12.65 18.12
N LEU A 397 30.27 11.90 17.04
CA LEU A 397 31.20 10.89 16.57
C LEU A 397 31.93 11.42 15.34
N ILE A 398 33.25 11.37 15.34
CA ILE A 398 34.08 11.84 14.23
C ILE A 398 35.14 10.79 13.85
N GLY A 399 35.49 10.71 12.56
CA GLY A 399 36.48 9.76 12.07
C GLY A 399 37.84 9.92 12.77
N MET A 400 38.55 8.80 12.95
CA MET A 400 39.80 8.73 13.72
C MET A 400 40.85 9.77 13.28
N SER A 401 41.07 9.94 11.98
CA SER A 401 42.02 10.92 11.44
C SER A 401 41.69 12.37 11.85
N ARG A 402 40.41 12.73 11.81
CA ARG A 402 39.92 14.05 12.24
C ARG A 402 39.94 14.20 13.76
N PHE A 403 39.68 13.11 14.49
CA PHE A 403 39.80 13.07 15.95
C PHE A 403 41.24 13.34 16.40
N GLU A 404 42.22 12.67 15.79
CA GLU A 404 43.65 12.90 16.03
C GLU A 404 44.08 14.32 15.64
N ALA A 405 43.62 14.83 14.49
CA ALA A 405 43.91 16.20 14.08
C ALA A 405 43.32 17.23 15.07
N LEU A 406 42.13 16.95 15.62
CA LEU A 406 41.49 17.77 16.64
C LEU A 406 42.31 17.77 17.95
N MET A 407 42.76 16.60 18.41
CA MET A 407 43.65 16.47 19.56
C MET A 407 44.93 17.28 19.36
N LYS A 408 45.61 17.10 18.22
CA LYS A 408 46.85 17.83 17.88
C LYS A 408 46.66 19.35 17.85
N ARG A 409 45.55 19.83 17.29
CA ARG A 409 45.28 21.28 17.16
C ARG A 409 44.87 21.93 18.48
N THR A 410 44.17 21.21 19.36
CA THR A 410 43.61 21.78 20.58
C THR A 410 44.43 21.48 21.83
N GLY A 411 45.35 20.52 21.77
CA GLY A 411 46.10 20.03 22.92
C GLY A 411 45.27 19.20 23.90
N MET A 412 44.00 18.92 23.60
CA MET A 412 43.10 18.16 24.48
C MET A 412 43.36 16.64 24.37
N ASP A 413 43.27 15.94 25.51
CA ASP A 413 43.38 14.49 25.56
C ASP A 413 42.03 13.78 25.26
N ILE A 414 42.06 12.44 25.16
CA ILE A 414 40.86 11.62 24.87
C ILE A 414 39.78 11.81 25.95
N THR A 415 40.19 11.97 27.21
CA THR A 415 39.25 12.10 28.34
C THR A 415 38.58 13.47 28.37
N GLU A 416 39.30 14.53 28.00
CA GLU A 416 38.77 15.88 27.86
C GLU A 416 37.80 16.01 26.70
N LEU A 417 38.10 15.36 25.56
CA LEU A 417 37.18 15.26 24.43
C LEU A 417 35.93 14.44 24.78
N ALA A 418 36.08 13.34 25.53
CA ALA A 418 34.95 12.55 26.02
C ALA A 418 34.05 13.36 26.99
N LYS A 419 34.63 14.20 27.86
CA LYS A 419 33.86 15.13 28.73
C LYS A 419 33.06 16.17 27.92
N ARG A 420 33.45 16.42 26.68
CA ARG A 420 32.72 17.28 25.73
C ARG A 420 31.77 16.50 24.81
N ASN A 421 31.55 15.22 25.10
CA ASN A 421 30.77 14.27 24.29
C ASN A 421 31.28 14.14 22.85
N ILE A 422 32.60 14.19 22.63
CA ILE A 422 33.22 13.96 21.33
C ILE A 422 33.97 12.64 21.39
N PHE A 423 33.58 11.69 20.53
CA PHE A 423 34.14 10.34 20.47
C PHE A 423 34.66 10.01 19.07
N PRO A 424 35.70 9.18 18.95
CA PRO A 424 36.16 8.71 17.66
C PRO A 424 35.25 7.59 17.12
N ILE A 425 35.01 7.59 15.81
CA ILE A 425 34.53 6.41 15.10
C ILE A 425 35.71 5.47 14.91
N HIS A 426 35.50 4.20 15.25
CA HIS A 426 36.55 3.20 15.16
C HIS A 426 37.00 2.98 13.70
N PRO A 427 38.31 2.88 13.41
CA PRO A 427 38.83 2.72 12.03
C PRO A 427 38.25 1.51 11.28
N SER A 428 38.03 0.40 12.00
CA SER A 428 37.42 -0.82 11.46
C SER A 428 35.92 -0.73 11.20
N PHE A 429 35.21 0.29 11.68
CA PHE A 429 33.77 0.37 11.43
C PHE A 429 33.46 0.42 9.92
N ARG A 430 32.54 -0.44 9.48
CA ARG A 430 32.08 -0.52 8.09
C ARG A 430 30.58 -0.78 8.04
N LEU A 431 29.95 -0.26 7.00
CA LEU A 431 28.52 -0.42 6.73
C LEU A 431 28.32 -1.27 5.47
N ILE A 432 27.48 -2.31 5.56
CA ILE A 432 27.03 -3.10 4.41
C ILE A 432 25.51 -3.00 4.30
N GLY A 433 25.02 -2.55 3.15
CA GLY A 433 23.59 -2.56 2.82
C GLY A 433 23.15 -3.87 2.18
N LEU A 434 21.99 -4.42 2.56
CA LEU A 434 21.34 -5.52 1.86
C LEU A 434 19.97 -5.07 1.35
N ALA A 435 19.73 -5.32 0.07
CA ALA A 435 18.49 -4.94 -0.59
C ALA A 435 18.01 -5.97 -1.59
N GLU A 436 16.72 -5.88 -1.90
CA GLU A 436 16.09 -6.54 -3.03
C GLU A 436 16.02 -5.58 -4.22
N PRO A 437 16.01 -6.11 -5.45
CA PRO A 437 15.82 -5.29 -6.65
C PRO A 437 14.49 -4.50 -6.55
N PRO A 438 14.44 -3.24 -7.04
CA PRO A 438 13.21 -2.46 -7.01
C PRO A 438 12.12 -3.13 -7.86
N ASN A 439 10.87 -3.07 -7.40
CA ASN A 439 9.75 -3.53 -8.21
C ASN A 439 9.48 -2.53 -9.33
N LEU A 440 9.90 -2.87 -10.56
CA LEU A 440 9.80 -1.99 -11.71
C LEU A 440 8.35 -1.71 -12.15
N GLN A 441 7.36 -2.46 -11.66
CA GLN A 441 5.95 -2.26 -12.00
C GLN A 441 5.28 -1.16 -11.17
N ASP A 442 5.73 -0.95 -9.93
CA ASP A 442 5.16 0.02 -8.99
C ASP A 442 6.11 1.20 -8.77
N SER A 443 5.76 2.36 -9.32
CA SER A 443 6.57 3.58 -9.23
C SER A 443 6.73 4.10 -7.80
N SER A 444 5.86 3.68 -6.87
CA SER A 444 5.95 4.06 -5.45
C SER A 444 7.03 3.30 -4.69
N GLN A 445 7.47 2.12 -5.18
CA GLN A 445 8.45 1.24 -4.54
C GLN A 445 9.88 1.38 -5.10
N HIS A 446 10.14 2.37 -5.95
CA HIS A 446 11.49 2.66 -6.44
C HIS A 446 12.34 3.35 -5.37
N TRP A 447 13.08 2.56 -4.60
CA TRP A 447 13.92 3.03 -3.50
C TRP A 447 15.29 3.56 -3.95
N LEU A 448 15.82 3.16 -5.12
CA LEU A 448 17.09 3.66 -5.64
C LEU A 448 16.95 5.07 -6.23
N THR A 449 17.11 6.09 -5.37
CA THR A 449 17.11 7.51 -5.75
C THR A 449 18.54 8.01 -5.99
N PRO A 450 18.75 9.12 -6.73
CA PRO A 450 20.07 9.71 -6.93
C PRO A 450 20.84 9.94 -5.62
N GLU A 451 20.14 10.34 -4.55
CA GLU A 451 20.76 10.57 -3.24
C GLU A 451 21.16 9.29 -2.49
N LEU A 452 20.51 8.17 -2.80
CA LEU A 452 20.89 6.87 -2.26
C LEU A 452 22.01 6.24 -3.10
N LEU A 453 22.03 6.48 -4.42
CA LEU A 453 23.13 6.05 -5.30
C LEU A 453 24.49 6.60 -4.87
N THR A 454 24.54 7.75 -4.19
CA THR A 454 25.79 8.28 -3.66
C THR A 454 26.26 7.57 -2.39
N LEU A 455 25.38 6.95 -1.60
CA LEU A 455 25.76 6.33 -0.33
C LEU A 455 26.69 5.12 -0.49
N PHE A 456 26.46 4.28 -1.49
CA PHE A 456 27.12 2.98 -1.56
C PHE A 456 27.77 2.72 -2.90
N VAL A 457 28.78 1.86 -2.86
CA VAL A 457 29.16 1.05 -4.02
C VAL A 457 28.19 -0.13 -4.10
N TYR A 458 27.65 -0.44 -5.28
CA TYR A 458 26.61 -1.44 -5.47
C TYR A 458 27.14 -2.72 -6.11
N HIS A 459 26.77 -3.87 -5.54
CA HIS A 459 27.05 -5.19 -6.08
C HIS A 459 25.76 -5.93 -6.38
N GLU A 460 25.59 -6.37 -7.62
CA GLU A 460 24.44 -7.17 -8.05
C GLU A 460 24.72 -8.67 -7.83
N LEU A 461 24.03 -9.26 -6.85
CA LEU A 461 24.05 -10.71 -6.62
C LEU A 461 22.96 -11.38 -7.47
N ARG A 462 23.40 -12.03 -8.55
CA ARG A 462 22.52 -12.77 -9.45
C ARG A 462 22.18 -14.16 -8.90
N PRO A 463 21.04 -14.75 -9.28
CA PRO A 463 20.78 -16.17 -9.04
C PRO A 463 21.92 -17.04 -9.58
N LEU A 464 22.22 -18.13 -8.86
CA LEU A 464 23.25 -19.08 -9.27
C LEU A 464 22.89 -19.71 -10.63
N PRO A 465 23.86 -19.85 -11.55
CA PRO A 465 23.70 -20.67 -12.74
C PRO A 465 23.37 -22.11 -12.36
N ALA A 466 22.58 -22.82 -13.17
CA ALA A 466 22.12 -24.18 -12.87
C ALA A 466 23.25 -25.13 -12.42
N GLY A 467 24.38 -25.17 -13.14
CA GLY A 467 25.51 -26.03 -12.77
C GLY A 467 26.16 -25.70 -11.43
N GLU A 468 26.18 -24.43 -11.02
CA GLU A 468 26.66 -24.04 -9.68
C GLU A 468 25.60 -24.30 -8.60
N GLU A 469 24.31 -24.10 -8.91
CA GLU A 469 23.20 -24.37 -8.00
C GLU A 469 23.11 -25.87 -7.68
N THR A 470 23.28 -26.75 -8.68
CA THR A 470 23.42 -28.20 -8.51
C THR A 470 24.60 -28.56 -7.60
N ALA A 471 25.80 -28.01 -7.85
CA ALA A 471 26.95 -28.29 -6.99
C ALA A 471 26.71 -27.92 -5.52
N VAL A 472 26.06 -26.77 -5.26
CA VAL A 472 25.69 -26.34 -3.91
C VAL A 472 24.67 -27.29 -3.27
N ILE A 473 23.66 -27.75 -4.02
CA ILE A 473 22.65 -28.69 -3.53
C ILE A 473 23.28 -30.04 -3.19
N THR A 474 24.08 -30.60 -4.10
CA THR A 474 24.77 -31.89 -3.92
C THR A 474 25.67 -31.90 -2.68
N ASP A 475 26.43 -30.83 -2.45
CA ASP A 475 27.37 -30.76 -1.32
C ASP A 475 26.67 -30.49 0.03
N LEU A 476 25.58 -29.70 0.05
CA LEU A 476 24.86 -29.37 1.29
C LEU A 476 23.81 -30.41 1.70
N VAL A 477 23.37 -31.26 0.77
CA VAL A 477 22.36 -32.30 1.01
C VAL A 477 22.92 -33.64 0.51
N PRO A 478 23.67 -34.38 1.35
CA PRO A 478 24.22 -35.67 0.95
C PRO A 478 23.09 -36.69 0.72
N GLY A 479 23.15 -37.44 -0.39
CA GLY A 479 22.19 -38.51 -0.70
C GLY A 479 21.03 -38.08 -1.61
N VAL A 480 21.16 -36.99 -2.35
CA VAL A 480 20.18 -36.55 -3.35
C VAL A 480 20.24 -37.42 -4.62
N SER A 481 19.07 -37.70 -5.20
CA SER A 481 18.94 -38.42 -6.47
C SER A 481 19.20 -37.48 -7.65
N GLU A 482 20.31 -37.69 -8.37
CA GLU A 482 20.77 -36.83 -9.47
C GLU A 482 19.69 -36.51 -10.54
N PRO A 483 18.83 -37.44 -10.99
CA PRO A 483 17.75 -37.11 -11.94
C PRO A 483 16.70 -36.14 -11.39
N ILE A 484 16.38 -36.25 -10.09
CA ILE A 484 15.35 -35.42 -9.44
C ILE A 484 15.90 -34.01 -9.21
N GLU A 485 17.16 -33.91 -8.78
CA GLU A 485 17.86 -32.65 -8.63
C GLU A 485 17.98 -31.88 -9.94
N ARG A 486 18.47 -32.57 -10.99
CA ARG A 486 18.60 -31.98 -12.33
C ARG A 486 17.24 -31.50 -12.86
N GLY A 487 16.21 -32.33 -12.74
CA GLY A 487 14.85 -31.97 -13.15
C GLY A 487 14.31 -30.74 -12.42
N LEU A 488 14.55 -30.61 -11.10
CA LEU A 488 14.13 -29.44 -10.34
C LEU A 488 14.89 -28.17 -10.76
N VAL A 489 16.22 -28.24 -10.90
CA VAL A 489 17.05 -27.07 -11.24
C VAL A 489 16.74 -26.58 -12.66
N GLU A 490 16.63 -27.49 -13.64
CA GLU A 490 16.26 -27.16 -15.02
C GLU A 490 14.86 -26.55 -15.12
N PHE A 491 13.90 -27.07 -14.36
CA PHE A 491 12.55 -26.51 -14.25
C PHE A 491 12.57 -25.07 -13.73
N VAL A 492 13.30 -24.81 -12.64
CA VAL A 492 13.39 -23.47 -12.03
C VAL A 492 14.13 -22.49 -12.95
N GLU A 493 15.19 -22.92 -13.63
CA GLU A 493 15.89 -22.10 -14.62
C GLU A 493 14.96 -21.69 -15.78
N THR A 494 14.11 -22.63 -16.22
CA THR A 494 13.07 -22.37 -17.24
C THR A 494 12.06 -21.32 -16.77
N LEU A 495 11.62 -21.40 -15.50
CA LEU A 495 10.72 -20.39 -14.92
C LEU A 495 11.38 -19.01 -14.85
N ARG A 496 12.63 -18.93 -14.39
CA ARG A 496 13.40 -17.67 -14.27
C ARG A 496 13.62 -17.00 -15.65
N ARG A 497 13.77 -17.80 -16.72
CA ARG A 497 13.97 -17.31 -18.10
C ARG A 497 12.67 -17.06 -18.88
N SER A 498 11.51 -17.44 -18.34
CA SER A 498 10.24 -17.31 -19.05
C SER A 498 9.90 -15.85 -19.37
N GLN A 499 9.28 -15.63 -20.54
CA GLN A 499 8.68 -14.34 -20.90
C GLN A 499 7.30 -14.15 -20.26
N ASP A 500 6.66 -15.24 -19.79
CA ASP A 500 5.38 -15.17 -19.09
C ASP A 500 5.57 -14.59 -17.69
N THR A 501 4.88 -13.48 -17.43
CA THR A 501 4.89 -12.78 -16.14
C THR A 501 4.42 -13.66 -14.98
N ASN A 502 3.45 -14.54 -15.21
CA ASN A 502 2.92 -15.45 -14.19
C ASN A 502 3.96 -16.49 -13.77
N LEU A 503 4.67 -17.09 -14.73
CA LEU A 503 5.73 -18.06 -14.47
C LEU A 503 6.94 -17.42 -13.78
N ARG A 504 7.27 -16.17 -14.16
CA ARG A 504 8.36 -15.43 -13.52
C ARG A 504 8.05 -15.10 -12.06
N ALA A 505 6.80 -14.71 -11.75
CA ALA A 505 6.37 -14.48 -10.38
C ALA A 505 6.46 -15.76 -9.51
N LEU A 506 6.20 -16.93 -10.10
CA LEU A 506 6.37 -18.21 -9.40
C LEU A 506 7.84 -18.54 -9.14
N ALA A 507 8.77 -18.11 -10.01
CA ALA A 507 10.20 -18.32 -9.81
C ALA A 507 10.70 -17.69 -8.49
N ASP A 508 10.11 -16.57 -8.06
CA ASP A 508 10.45 -15.91 -6.80
C ASP A 508 10.08 -16.76 -5.57
N SER A 509 9.11 -17.68 -5.69
CA SER A 509 8.77 -18.64 -4.63
C SER A 509 9.72 -19.83 -4.55
N LEU A 510 10.53 -20.07 -5.59
CA LEU A 510 11.48 -21.18 -5.72
C LEU A 510 12.93 -20.67 -5.65
N SER A 511 13.26 -20.01 -4.53
CA SER A 511 14.62 -19.58 -4.22
C SER A 511 15.53 -20.78 -3.94
N THR A 512 16.85 -20.60 -4.04
CA THR A 512 17.83 -21.66 -3.75
C THR A 512 17.64 -22.26 -2.34
N ARG A 513 17.20 -21.45 -1.38
CA ARG A 513 16.80 -21.93 -0.03
C ARG A 513 15.64 -22.94 -0.09
N GLN A 514 14.62 -22.66 -0.88
CA GLN A 514 13.48 -23.58 -1.07
C GLN A 514 13.90 -24.84 -1.82
N LEU A 515 14.81 -24.75 -2.79
CA LEU A 515 15.34 -25.95 -3.47
C LEU A 515 16.08 -26.86 -2.48
N LEU A 516 16.94 -26.29 -1.63
CA LEU A 516 17.61 -27.04 -0.55
C LEU A 516 16.61 -27.69 0.41
N ARG A 517 15.52 -27.01 0.76
CA ARG A 517 14.46 -27.56 1.61
C ARG A 517 13.73 -28.73 0.93
N ILE A 518 13.34 -28.57 -0.33
CA ILE A 518 12.70 -29.63 -1.12
C ILE A 518 13.62 -30.86 -1.20
N MET A 519 14.91 -30.64 -1.47
CA MET A 519 15.89 -31.72 -1.57
C MET A 519 16.10 -32.43 -0.23
N ARG A 520 16.28 -31.70 0.88
CA ARG A 520 16.37 -32.31 2.23
C ARG A 520 15.15 -33.16 2.55
N ARG A 521 13.96 -32.70 2.16
CA ARG A 521 12.71 -33.43 2.38
C ARG A 521 12.63 -34.70 1.54
N LEU A 522 12.96 -34.64 0.25
CA LEU A 522 12.96 -35.81 -0.64
C LEU A 522 14.03 -36.84 -0.25
N THR A 523 15.20 -36.41 0.23
CA THR A 523 16.23 -37.32 0.75
C THR A 523 15.78 -38.01 2.03
N ALA A 524 15.10 -37.30 2.93
CA ALA A 524 14.58 -37.88 4.18
C ALA A 524 13.33 -38.74 3.98
N TYR A 525 12.51 -38.44 2.96
CA TYR A 525 11.26 -39.14 2.65
C TYR A 525 11.18 -39.46 1.14
N PRO A 526 11.90 -40.48 0.65
CA PRO A 526 11.98 -40.80 -0.79
C PRO A 526 10.67 -41.22 -1.46
N GLN A 527 9.63 -41.52 -0.68
CA GLN A 527 8.30 -41.88 -1.18
C GLN A 527 7.50 -40.66 -1.68
N GLU A 528 7.93 -39.43 -1.32
CA GLU A 528 7.25 -38.22 -1.78
C GLU A 528 7.59 -37.88 -3.23
N SER A 529 6.61 -37.32 -3.94
CA SER A 529 6.82 -36.86 -5.30
C SER A 529 7.36 -35.43 -5.33
N LEU A 530 8.31 -35.19 -6.25
CA LEU A 530 8.83 -33.85 -6.54
C LEU A 530 7.70 -32.88 -6.92
N TYR A 531 6.71 -33.36 -7.70
CA TYR A 531 5.50 -32.62 -8.04
C TYR A 531 4.81 -32.05 -6.80
N SER A 532 4.53 -32.88 -5.79
CA SER A 532 3.83 -32.45 -4.57
C SER A 532 4.64 -31.41 -3.79
N CYS A 533 5.97 -31.57 -3.71
CA CYS A 533 6.85 -30.63 -3.04
C CYS A 533 6.86 -29.25 -3.72
N ILE A 534 6.90 -29.19 -5.05
CA ILE A 534 6.85 -27.93 -5.81
C ILE A 534 5.49 -27.25 -5.61
N HIS A 535 4.39 -28.01 -5.73
CA HIS A 535 3.04 -27.48 -5.49
C HIS A 535 2.87 -26.89 -4.09
N LYS A 536 3.51 -27.51 -3.08
CA LYS A 536 3.53 -27.02 -1.70
C LYS A 536 4.35 -25.74 -1.56
N ALA A 537 5.56 -25.69 -2.13
CA ALA A 537 6.43 -24.51 -2.08
C ALA A 537 5.80 -23.29 -2.76
N CYS A 538 5.15 -23.49 -3.91
CA CYS A 538 4.46 -22.44 -4.67
C CYS A 538 3.06 -22.08 -4.11
N LEU A 539 2.60 -22.73 -3.03
CA LEU A 539 1.21 -22.61 -2.54
C LEU A 539 0.17 -22.75 -3.66
N SER A 540 0.37 -23.70 -4.56
CA SER A 540 -0.40 -23.83 -5.80
C SER A 540 -1.92 -23.92 -5.62
N ARG A 541 -2.36 -24.32 -4.42
CA ARG A 541 -3.77 -24.45 -4.06
C ARG A 541 -4.50 -23.11 -4.06
N PHE A 542 -3.78 -22.04 -3.73
CA PHE A 542 -4.30 -20.66 -3.66
C PHE A 542 -3.96 -19.83 -4.89
N LEU A 543 -3.25 -20.41 -5.87
CA LEU A 543 -2.98 -19.73 -7.14
C LEU A 543 -4.28 -19.60 -7.95
N PRO A 544 -4.45 -18.51 -8.72
CA PRO A 544 -5.49 -18.41 -9.72
C PRO A 544 -5.45 -19.61 -10.68
N GLN A 545 -6.63 -20.03 -11.15
CA GLN A 545 -6.75 -21.25 -11.98
C GLN A 545 -5.84 -21.19 -13.23
N LEU A 546 -5.74 -20.02 -13.87
CA LEU A 546 -4.85 -19.80 -15.02
C LEU A 546 -3.38 -20.04 -14.64
N THR A 547 -2.88 -19.38 -13.59
CA THR A 547 -1.50 -19.52 -13.11
C THR A 547 -1.19 -20.96 -12.70
N LYS A 548 -2.16 -21.64 -12.07
CA LYS A 548 -2.03 -23.05 -11.69
C LYS A 548 -1.94 -23.95 -12.92
N THR A 549 -2.78 -23.75 -13.93
CA THR A 549 -2.69 -24.53 -15.18
C THR A 549 -1.36 -24.30 -15.89
N THR A 550 -0.85 -23.06 -15.91
CA THR A 550 0.46 -22.76 -16.49
C THR A 550 1.60 -23.45 -15.73
N LEU A 551 1.50 -23.54 -14.40
CA LEU A 551 2.43 -24.29 -13.55
C LEU A 551 2.39 -25.79 -13.89
N ASP A 552 1.20 -26.38 -13.95
CA ASP A 552 1.00 -27.80 -14.28
C ASP A 552 1.57 -28.14 -15.67
N GLU A 553 1.32 -27.30 -16.67
CA GLU A 553 1.90 -27.45 -18.01
C GLU A 553 3.43 -27.35 -18.01
N ALA A 554 3.99 -26.41 -17.22
CA ALA A 554 5.43 -26.26 -17.11
C ALA A 554 6.09 -27.48 -16.44
N LEU A 555 5.45 -28.06 -15.43
CA LEU A 555 5.89 -29.29 -14.76
C LEU A 555 5.85 -30.49 -15.71
N GLN A 556 4.78 -30.64 -16.49
CA GLN A 556 4.67 -31.69 -17.50
C GLN A 556 5.76 -31.56 -18.58
N ARG A 557 6.04 -30.35 -19.08
CA ARG A 557 7.11 -30.09 -20.05
C ARG A 557 8.50 -30.44 -19.48
N ALA A 558 8.70 -30.27 -18.17
CA ALA A 558 9.94 -30.64 -17.47
C ALA A 558 10.02 -32.13 -17.11
N GLY A 559 9.04 -32.96 -17.49
CA GLY A 559 9.01 -34.38 -17.17
C GLY A 559 8.69 -34.70 -15.70
N ILE A 560 8.19 -33.72 -14.94
CA ILE A 560 7.80 -33.89 -13.53
C ILE A 560 6.34 -34.33 -13.50
N ALA A 561 6.12 -35.64 -13.41
CA ALA A 561 4.79 -36.22 -13.45
C ALA A 561 4.02 -36.02 -12.13
N ALA A 562 2.70 -35.79 -12.24
CA ALA A 562 1.80 -35.89 -11.11
C ALA A 562 1.82 -37.32 -10.56
N PRO A 563 1.74 -37.51 -9.22
CA PRO A 563 1.65 -38.84 -8.65
C PRO A 563 0.45 -39.60 -9.23
N GLU A 564 0.63 -40.89 -9.54
CA GLU A 564 -0.48 -41.75 -9.97
C GLU A 564 -1.60 -41.68 -8.92
N GLN A 565 -2.83 -41.40 -9.37
CA GLN A 565 -3.97 -41.34 -8.45
C GLN A 565 -4.03 -42.65 -7.64
N PRO A 566 -4.20 -42.59 -6.31
CA PRO A 566 -4.40 -43.81 -5.55
C PRO A 566 -5.64 -44.51 -6.10
N LEU A 567 -5.44 -45.73 -6.59
CA LEU A 567 -6.50 -46.65 -7.00
C LEU A 567 -7.65 -46.60 -5.99
N SER A 568 -8.88 -46.47 -6.51
CA SER A 568 -10.15 -46.41 -5.79
C SER A 568 -10.11 -46.96 -4.36
N SER A 569 -10.43 -46.08 -3.41
CA SER A 569 -10.49 -46.28 -1.96
C SER A 569 -11.46 -47.39 -1.51
N LYS A 570 -10.97 -48.63 -1.43
CA LYS A 570 -11.61 -49.67 -0.60
C LYS A 570 -10.71 -50.29 0.47
N ASN A 571 -9.38 -50.05 0.43
CA ASN A 571 -8.43 -50.57 1.42
C ASN A 571 -7.36 -49.51 1.78
N LYS A 572 -7.75 -48.35 2.33
CA LYS A 572 -6.78 -47.46 3.00
C LYS A 572 -6.62 -47.92 4.45
N PRO A 573 -5.41 -48.14 4.96
CA PRO A 573 -5.21 -48.34 6.39
C PRO A 573 -5.71 -47.12 7.17
N ALA A 574 -6.29 -47.34 8.35
CA ALA A 574 -6.74 -46.26 9.22
C ALA A 574 -5.53 -45.38 9.59
N LEU A 575 -5.60 -44.09 9.30
CA LEU A 575 -4.54 -43.13 9.64
C LEU A 575 -4.47 -43.01 11.17
N ARG A 576 -3.29 -43.28 11.73
CA ARG A 576 -3.04 -43.25 13.17
C ARG A 576 -2.70 -41.83 13.62
N CYS A 577 -3.31 -41.33 14.70
CA CYS A 577 -3.06 -39.98 15.22
C CYS A 577 -3.08 -39.98 16.76
N GLU A 578 -2.06 -40.57 17.38
CA GLU A 578 -2.03 -40.78 18.83
C GLU A 578 -0.61 -40.75 19.39
N ASN A 579 -0.50 -40.50 20.70
CA ASN A 579 0.73 -40.62 21.47
C ASN A 579 0.59 -41.85 22.38
N VAL A 580 1.40 -42.89 22.12
CA VAL A 580 1.41 -44.15 22.87
C VAL A 580 2.79 -44.31 23.50
N ASP A 581 2.83 -44.38 24.84
CA ASP A 581 4.06 -44.59 25.63
C ASP A 581 5.21 -43.63 25.27
N GLY A 582 4.90 -42.36 24.96
CA GLY A 582 5.88 -41.34 24.59
C GLY A 582 6.36 -41.42 23.14
N THR A 583 5.75 -42.27 22.31
CA THR A 583 5.95 -42.29 20.86
C THR A 583 4.69 -41.79 20.17
N VAL A 584 4.86 -40.75 19.37
CA VAL A 584 3.80 -40.08 18.62
C VAL A 584 3.73 -40.67 17.22
N TYR A 585 2.53 -41.09 16.83
CA TYR A 585 2.20 -41.62 15.52
C TYR A 585 1.22 -40.65 14.84
N ILE A 586 1.63 -40.06 13.72
CA ILE A 586 0.76 -39.23 12.87
C ILE A 586 0.88 -39.73 11.43
N GLY A 587 -0.17 -40.39 10.94
CA GLY A 587 -0.15 -41.12 9.68
C GLY A 587 0.86 -42.27 9.74
N GLU A 588 1.82 -42.27 8.81
CA GLU A 588 2.92 -43.23 8.74
C GLU A 588 4.18 -42.72 9.46
N THR A 589 4.20 -41.44 9.82
CA THR A 589 5.37 -40.78 10.41
C THR A 589 5.35 -40.88 11.93
N THR A 590 6.52 -41.15 12.51
CA THR A 590 6.69 -41.27 13.97
C THR A 590 7.70 -40.27 14.54
N ALA A 591 7.47 -39.87 15.78
CA ALA A 591 8.36 -39.00 16.56
C ALA A 591 8.33 -39.36 18.05
N LYS A 592 9.37 -38.95 18.79
CA LYS A 592 9.35 -39.05 20.26
C LYS A 592 8.64 -37.83 20.84
N ALA A 593 7.77 -38.06 21.81
CA ALA A 593 7.15 -37.00 22.60
C ALA A 593 8.23 -36.28 23.41
N HIS A 594 8.04 -34.98 23.59
CA HIS A 594 8.88 -34.17 24.46
C HIS A 594 8.48 -34.36 25.93
N ILE A 595 9.41 -34.13 26.86
CA ILE A 595 9.13 -34.20 28.29
C ILE A 595 9.03 -32.76 28.81
N PRO A 596 7.83 -32.17 28.93
CA PRO A 596 7.67 -30.78 29.28
C PRO A 596 7.99 -30.56 30.76
N VAL A 597 8.78 -29.52 31.07
CA VAL A 597 9.02 -29.08 32.46
C VAL A 597 7.72 -28.60 33.09
N ASN A 598 6.88 -27.91 32.33
CA ASN A 598 5.55 -27.48 32.76
C ASN A 598 4.47 -27.95 31.76
N ARG A 599 3.71 -28.97 32.17
CA ARG A 599 2.65 -29.55 31.34
C ARG A 599 1.48 -28.60 31.09
N THR A 600 1.26 -27.58 31.93
CA THR A 600 0.17 -26.61 31.71
C THR A 600 0.39 -25.71 30.50
N MET A 601 1.63 -25.65 29.98
CA MET A 601 1.97 -24.90 28.77
C MET A 601 1.77 -25.73 27.49
N VAL A 602 1.51 -27.04 27.63
CA VAL A 602 1.13 -27.90 26.51
C VAL A 602 -0.36 -27.70 26.25
N PRO A 603 -0.79 -27.43 25.00
CA PRO A 603 -2.21 -27.28 24.70
C PRO A 603 -3.00 -28.53 25.03
N ASP A 604 -4.20 -28.37 25.59
CA ASP A 604 -5.20 -29.43 25.71
C ASP A 604 -6.47 -29.00 24.99
N ILE A 605 -6.74 -29.60 23.84
CA ILE A 605 -7.85 -29.19 22.98
C ILE A 605 -8.74 -30.37 22.59
N LEU A 606 -10.03 -30.09 22.48
CA LEU A 606 -10.97 -31.01 21.84
C LEU A 606 -10.75 -30.96 20.31
N PHE A 607 -10.19 -32.05 19.79
CA PHE A 607 -9.91 -32.25 18.39
C PHE A 607 -10.62 -33.50 17.89
N TYR A 608 -11.45 -33.35 16.85
CA TYR A 608 -12.02 -34.50 16.14
C TYR A 608 -11.17 -34.77 14.91
N GLU A 609 -10.58 -35.96 14.88
CA GLU A 609 -9.70 -36.37 13.80
C GLU A 609 -10.47 -36.50 12.49
N ASN A 610 -9.89 -35.93 11.44
CA ASN A 610 -10.32 -36.13 10.07
C ASN A 610 -9.08 -36.46 9.21
N GLU A 611 -9.28 -37.20 8.13
CA GLU A 611 -8.18 -37.68 7.27
C GLU A 611 -7.33 -36.53 6.72
N GLN A 612 -7.96 -35.40 6.37
CA GLN A 612 -7.28 -34.25 5.76
C GLN A 612 -6.35 -33.54 6.75
N HIS A 613 -6.79 -33.27 7.98
CA HIS A 613 -6.00 -32.64 9.03
C HIS A 613 -4.89 -33.56 9.52
N VAL A 614 -5.14 -34.87 9.61
CA VAL A 614 -4.08 -35.84 9.97
C VAL A 614 -2.96 -35.82 8.93
N ARG A 615 -3.27 -35.74 7.63
CA ARG A 615 -2.25 -35.58 6.58
C ARG A 615 -1.46 -34.28 6.70
N VAL A 616 -2.14 -33.16 6.96
CA VAL A 616 -1.45 -31.87 7.19
C VAL A 616 -0.53 -31.97 8.41
N MET A 617 -0.99 -32.56 9.52
CA MET A 617 -0.16 -32.76 10.71
C MET A 617 1.01 -33.72 10.47
N GLU A 618 0.82 -34.75 9.64
CA GLU A 618 1.90 -35.64 9.23
C GLU A 618 2.96 -34.89 8.42
N ASP A 619 2.54 -34.07 7.46
CA ASP A 619 3.44 -33.20 6.69
C ASP A 619 4.19 -32.22 7.59
N MET A 620 3.48 -31.63 8.56
CA MET A 620 4.07 -30.76 9.59
C MET A 620 5.09 -31.52 10.42
N LEU A 621 4.82 -32.79 10.79
CA LEU A 621 5.74 -33.61 11.56
C LEU A 621 7.03 -33.88 10.79
N ARG A 622 6.92 -34.16 9.48
CA ARG A 622 8.08 -34.39 8.61
C ARG A 622 8.99 -33.17 8.58
N ASP A 623 8.43 -31.98 8.35
CA ASP A 623 9.20 -30.72 8.31
C ASP A 623 9.74 -30.32 9.69
N PHE A 624 8.95 -30.50 10.75
CA PHE A 624 9.36 -30.20 12.13
C PHE A 624 10.57 -31.05 12.56
N LYS A 625 10.62 -32.33 12.16
CA LYS A 625 11.77 -33.23 12.40
C LYS A 625 13.03 -32.80 11.64
N LEU A 626 12.87 -32.18 10.46
CA LEU A 626 13.97 -31.60 9.70
C LEU A 626 14.47 -30.27 10.30
N GLY A 627 13.84 -29.79 11.38
CA GLY A 627 14.21 -28.56 12.06
C GLY A 627 13.58 -27.30 11.48
N GLU A 628 12.62 -27.44 10.57
CA GLU A 628 11.98 -26.31 9.91
C GLU A 628 10.99 -25.57 10.82
N HIS A 629 10.87 -24.27 10.61
CA HIS A 629 9.77 -23.46 11.13
C HIS A 629 8.55 -23.61 10.22
N LEU A 630 7.34 -23.62 10.78
CA LEU A 630 6.12 -23.96 10.04
C LEU A 630 5.26 -22.73 9.77
N LEU A 631 4.61 -22.69 8.61
CA LEU A 631 3.64 -21.67 8.23
C LEU A 631 2.36 -22.33 7.74
N LEU A 632 1.27 -22.21 8.49
CA LEU A 632 -0.05 -22.72 8.11
C LEU A 632 -0.86 -21.60 7.48
N ILE A 633 -1.23 -21.78 6.21
CA ILE A 633 -1.97 -20.80 5.42
C ILE A 633 -3.30 -21.40 4.99
N GLY A 634 -4.38 -20.65 5.14
CA GLY A 634 -5.71 -21.12 4.73
C GLY A 634 -6.80 -20.10 5.00
N ASN A 635 -8.04 -20.41 4.62
CA ASN A 635 -9.18 -19.55 4.89
C ASN A 635 -9.44 -19.40 6.40
N GLN A 636 -10.25 -18.41 6.79
CA GLN A 636 -10.65 -18.25 8.19
C GLN A 636 -11.57 -19.40 8.61
N GLY A 637 -11.38 -19.92 9.82
CA GLY A 637 -12.27 -20.95 10.39
C GLY A 637 -12.09 -22.38 9.83
N VAL A 638 -11.05 -22.66 9.04
CA VAL A 638 -10.71 -24.02 8.53
C VAL A 638 -10.07 -24.94 9.58
N GLY A 639 -9.70 -24.41 10.74
CA GLY A 639 -9.12 -25.17 11.86
C GLY A 639 -7.61 -25.03 12.08
N LYS A 640 -6.93 -24.05 11.46
CA LYS A 640 -5.47 -23.81 11.60
C LYS A 640 -4.99 -23.87 13.06
N ASN A 641 -5.63 -23.13 13.96
CA ASN A 641 -5.28 -23.09 15.39
C ASN A 641 -5.47 -24.45 16.06
N LYS A 642 -6.54 -25.18 15.71
CA LYS A 642 -6.80 -26.52 16.23
C LYS A 642 -5.75 -27.53 15.76
N ILE A 643 -5.32 -27.44 14.49
CA ILE A 643 -4.28 -28.31 13.94
C ILE A 643 -2.95 -28.07 14.66
N ALA A 644 -2.54 -26.80 14.81
CA ALA A 644 -1.31 -26.44 15.53
C ALA A 644 -1.34 -26.91 16.98
N ASP A 645 -2.45 -26.70 17.68
CA ASP A 645 -2.58 -27.08 19.09
C ASP A 645 -2.63 -28.59 19.28
N ARG A 646 -3.35 -29.32 18.41
CA ARG A 646 -3.36 -30.79 18.44
C ARG A 646 -1.96 -31.35 18.16
N PHE A 647 -1.26 -30.78 17.19
CA PHE A 647 0.10 -31.17 16.85
C PHE A 647 1.05 -31.03 18.05
N LEU A 648 0.99 -29.91 18.75
CA LEU A 648 1.82 -29.67 19.95
C LEU A 648 1.37 -30.50 21.15
N GLN A 649 0.07 -30.75 21.31
CA GLN A 649 -0.47 -31.65 22.31
C GLN A 649 0.06 -33.08 22.12
N LEU A 650 0.05 -33.59 20.88
CA LEU A 650 0.56 -34.93 20.56
C LEU A 650 2.05 -35.04 20.87
N LEU A 651 2.83 -34.02 20.51
CA LEU A 651 4.27 -33.97 20.74
C LEU A 651 4.68 -33.62 22.18
N ASP A 652 3.72 -33.36 23.09
CA ASP A 652 3.96 -32.84 24.44
C ASP A 652 4.89 -31.60 24.46
N ARG A 653 4.76 -30.73 23.44
CA ARG A 653 5.58 -29.54 23.27
C ARG A 653 4.91 -28.31 23.92
N PRO A 654 5.59 -27.62 24.85
CA PRO A 654 5.05 -26.39 25.45
C PRO A 654 5.01 -25.27 24.40
N ARG A 655 3.95 -24.46 24.40
CA ARG A 655 3.81 -23.31 23.50
C ARG A 655 3.81 -21.97 24.22
N GLN A 656 4.29 -20.95 23.52
CA GLN A 656 4.00 -19.54 23.81
C GLN A 656 3.09 -19.03 22.68
N TYR A 657 2.02 -18.34 23.01
CA TYR A 657 1.05 -17.85 22.02
C TYR A 657 1.08 -16.32 21.94
N ILE A 658 1.10 -15.79 20.73
CA ILE A 658 0.96 -14.36 20.46
C ILE A 658 0.01 -14.17 19.27
N GLN A 659 -0.94 -13.27 19.40
CA GLN A 659 -1.85 -12.88 18.32
C GLN A 659 -1.43 -11.49 17.82
N LEU A 660 -1.21 -11.36 16.50
CA LEU A 660 -0.84 -10.10 15.89
C LEU A 660 -2.06 -9.36 15.38
N HIS A 661 -2.00 -8.03 15.41
CA HIS A 661 -3.06 -7.13 14.94
C HIS A 661 -2.46 -5.93 14.22
N ARG A 662 -3.31 -5.08 13.63
CA ARG A 662 -2.88 -3.94 12.81
C ARG A 662 -2.02 -2.92 13.58
N ASP A 663 -2.26 -2.78 14.88
CA ASP A 663 -1.53 -1.85 15.76
C ASP A 663 -0.33 -2.51 16.48
N THR A 664 0.00 -3.77 16.18
CA THR A 664 1.19 -4.40 16.74
C THR A 664 2.42 -3.62 16.27
N THR A 665 3.34 -3.31 17.19
CA THR A 665 4.63 -2.67 16.91
C THR A 665 5.79 -3.63 17.20
N VAL A 666 6.98 -3.31 16.67
CA VAL A 666 8.22 -4.06 16.97
C VAL A 666 8.49 -4.13 18.47
N GLN A 667 8.19 -3.05 19.21
CA GLN A 667 8.36 -3.03 20.66
C GLN A 667 7.41 -4.03 21.35
N THR A 668 6.12 -4.05 21.00
CA THR A 668 5.15 -4.98 21.59
C THR A 668 5.44 -6.46 21.30
N LEU A 669 6.14 -6.73 20.19
CA LEU A 669 6.57 -8.08 19.82
C LEU A 669 7.75 -8.57 20.67
N THR A 670 8.58 -7.65 21.19
CA THR A 670 9.79 -7.97 21.98
C THR A 670 9.62 -7.82 23.48
N LEU A 671 8.83 -6.84 23.92
CA LEU A 671 8.61 -6.50 25.31
C LEU A 671 7.12 -6.29 25.58
N GLN A 672 6.71 -6.62 26.80
CA GLN A 672 5.38 -6.32 27.30
C GLN A 672 5.48 -5.27 28.41
N SER A 673 4.79 -4.15 28.26
CA SER A 673 4.67 -3.17 29.34
C SER A 673 3.61 -3.61 30.33
N THR A 674 3.96 -3.65 31.61
CA THR A 674 3.05 -3.90 32.72
C THR A 674 3.20 -2.78 33.73
N VAL A 675 2.16 -2.47 34.49
CA VAL A 675 2.25 -1.48 35.57
C VAL A 675 2.29 -2.21 36.90
N ILE A 676 3.41 -2.10 37.60
CA ILE A 676 3.62 -2.71 38.91
C ILE A 676 3.80 -1.57 39.91
N ASN A 677 2.91 -1.47 40.91
CA ASN A 677 2.94 -0.42 41.93
C ASN A 677 2.97 1.01 41.37
N GLY A 678 2.26 1.26 40.25
CA GLY A 678 2.23 2.58 39.60
C GLY A 678 3.44 2.91 38.73
N VAL A 679 4.40 1.99 38.58
CA VAL A 679 5.58 2.12 37.72
C VAL A 679 5.44 1.18 36.53
N LEU A 680 5.75 1.68 35.33
CA LEU A 680 5.73 0.89 34.11
C LEU A 680 7.00 0.03 34.03
N VAL A 681 6.83 -1.30 34.12
CA VAL A 681 7.89 -2.31 34.07
C VAL A 681 7.77 -3.09 32.76
N TYR A 682 8.87 -3.23 32.03
CA TYR A 682 8.93 -4.06 30.84
C TYR A 682 9.28 -5.51 31.21
N GLU A 683 8.44 -6.44 30.79
CA GLU A 683 8.67 -7.88 30.88
C GLU A 683 8.97 -8.49 29.51
N ASP A 684 9.57 -9.68 29.53
CA ASP A 684 9.80 -10.47 28.31
C ASP A 684 8.47 -10.85 27.65
N SER A 685 8.35 -10.56 26.35
CA SER A 685 7.20 -11.00 25.55
C SER A 685 7.17 -12.53 25.39
N PRO A 686 6.03 -13.11 24.94
CA PRO A 686 5.93 -14.54 24.64
C PRO A 686 7.03 -15.05 23.68
N LEU A 687 7.44 -14.21 22.72
CA LEU A 687 8.56 -14.48 21.80
C LEU A 687 9.87 -14.72 22.57
N VAL A 688 10.25 -13.77 23.43
CA VAL A 688 11.53 -13.85 24.17
C VAL A 688 11.51 -15.02 25.15
N LYS A 689 10.37 -15.28 25.79
CA LYS A 689 10.17 -16.46 26.66
C LYS A 689 10.32 -17.77 25.88
N ALA A 690 9.78 -17.85 24.66
CA ALA A 690 9.90 -19.04 23.82
C ALA A 690 11.36 -19.32 23.44
N VAL A 691 12.09 -18.27 23.04
CA VAL A 691 13.51 -18.36 22.69
C VAL A 691 14.35 -18.86 23.87
N LYS A 692 14.13 -18.31 25.07
CA LYS A 692 14.87 -18.68 26.29
C LYS A 692 14.63 -20.12 26.74
N HIS A 693 13.39 -20.57 26.67
CA HIS A 693 12.98 -21.86 27.25
C HIS A 693 12.85 -22.99 26.21
N GLY A 694 13.08 -22.71 24.92
CA GLY A 694 12.93 -23.71 23.87
C GLY A 694 11.48 -24.12 23.61
N HIS A 695 10.53 -23.24 23.93
CA HIS A 695 9.12 -23.49 23.64
C HIS A 695 8.83 -23.22 22.17
N VAL A 696 7.73 -23.78 21.67
CA VAL A 696 7.23 -23.44 20.34
C VAL A 696 6.47 -22.11 20.41
N LEU A 697 6.90 -21.12 19.63
CA LEU A 697 6.15 -19.88 19.49
C LEU A 697 5.05 -20.07 18.42
N VAL A 698 3.80 -19.90 18.82
CA VAL A 698 2.65 -19.87 17.92
C VAL A 698 2.26 -18.41 17.69
N ILE A 699 2.42 -17.94 16.46
CA ILE A 699 2.05 -16.60 16.02
C ILE A 699 0.75 -16.71 15.24
N ASP A 700 -0.32 -16.15 15.78
CA ASP A 700 -1.63 -16.11 15.12
C ASP A 700 -1.85 -14.79 14.41
N GLU A 701 -2.66 -14.83 13.34
CA GLU A 701 -3.00 -13.68 12.50
C GLU A 701 -1.76 -12.93 11.98
N GLY A 702 -0.73 -13.68 11.56
CA GLY A 702 0.54 -13.13 11.08
C GLY A 702 0.40 -12.16 9.91
N ASP A 703 -0.66 -12.30 9.11
CA ASP A 703 -1.01 -11.40 8.00
C ASP A 703 -1.68 -10.09 8.43
N LYS A 704 -2.15 -9.95 9.68
CA LYS A 704 -2.85 -8.74 10.14
C LYS A 704 -1.92 -7.63 10.61
N ALA A 705 -0.74 -7.98 11.10
CA ALA A 705 0.28 -6.99 11.45
C ALA A 705 0.95 -6.41 10.20
N PRO A 706 1.40 -5.15 10.23
CA PRO A 706 2.18 -4.57 9.15
C PRO A 706 3.38 -5.45 8.79
N THR A 707 3.67 -5.62 7.50
CA THR A 707 4.77 -6.47 6.99
C THR A 707 6.11 -6.09 7.60
N HIS A 708 6.27 -4.81 7.91
CA HIS A 708 7.48 -4.22 8.44
C HIS A 708 7.74 -4.67 9.91
N VAL A 709 6.69 -4.98 10.68
CA VAL A 709 6.77 -5.53 12.04
C VAL A 709 7.10 -7.02 12.01
N THR A 710 6.44 -7.77 11.14
CA THR A 710 6.67 -9.21 11.01
C THR A 710 8.06 -9.51 10.44
N CYS A 711 8.60 -8.62 9.58
CA CYS A 711 9.94 -8.75 9.03
C CYS A 711 11.06 -8.75 10.07
N VAL A 712 10.84 -8.23 11.28
CA VAL A 712 11.84 -8.32 12.37
C VAL A 712 12.10 -9.77 12.77
N LEU A 713 11.12 -10.67 12.57
CA LEU A 713 11.28 -12.10 12.82
C LEU A 713 12.23 -12.78 11.82
N LYS A 714 12.52 -12.15 10.68
CA LYS A 714 13.38 -12.71 9.63
C LYS A 714 14.72 -13.17 10.18
N SER A 715 15.45 -12.29 10.85
CA SER A 715 16.78 -12.63 11.38
C SER A 715 16.73 -13.67 12.49
N LEU A 716 15.67 -13.66 13.29
CA LEU A 716 15.50 -14.66 14.33
C LEU A 716 15.28 -16.06 13.74
N VAL A 717 14.45 -16.16 12.71
CA VAL A 717 14.12 -17.42 12.03
C VAL A 717 15.26 -17.89 11.13
N GLU A 718 15.93 -16.98 10.42
CA GLU A 718 17.00 -17.31 9.46
C GLU A 718 18.33 -17.59 10.14
N SER A 719 18.71 -16.76 11.12
CA SER A 719 20.05 -16.76 11.71
C SER A 719 20.07 -16.95 13.21
N GLY A 720 18.92 -16.99 13.90
CA GLY A 720 18.89 -17.05 15.36
C GLY A 720 19.34 -15.74 16.02
N GLU A 721 19.31 -14.61 15.30
CA GLU A 721 19.75 -13.30 15.79
C GLU A 721 18.61 -12.29 15.80
N MET A 722 18.51 -11.50 16.88
CA MET A 722 17.54 -10.41 16.95
C MET A 722 17.89 -9.40 18.04
N HIS A 723 17.77 -8.10 17.74
CA HIS A 723 17.89 -7.05 18.75
C HIS A 723 16.53 -6.76 19.39
N LEU A 724 16.51 -6.61 20.72
CA LEU A 724 15.31 -6.30 21.49
C LEU A 724 15.25 -4.80 21.81
N ALA A 725 14.03 -4.29 22.01
CA ALA A 725 13.80 -2.86 22.26
C ALA A 725 14.38 -2.34 23.60
N ASP A 726 14.83 -3.23 24.50
CA ASP A 726 15.50 -2.88 25.76
C ASP A 726 17.04 -2.97 25.67
N GLY A 727 17.58 -3.15 24.45
CA GLY A 727 19.02 -3.27 24.19
C GLY A 727 19.61 -4.66 24.42
N ARG A 728 18.83 -5.65 24.85
CA ARG A 728 19.29 -7.05 24.85
C ARG A 728 19.36 -7.60 23.43
N ARG A 729 20.20 -8.61 23.21
CA ARG A 729 20.37 -9.26 21.90
C ARG A 729 20.18 -10.76 22.02
N ILE A 730 19.36 -11.31 21.14
CA ILE A 730 19.25 -12.75 20.89
C ILE A 730 20.38 -13.16 19.93
N VAL A 731 21.09 -14.23 20.28
CA VAL A 731 22.22 -14.77 19.51
C VAL A 731 22.08 -16.28 19.31
N PRO A 732 22.73 -16.86 18.27
CA PRO A 732 22.64 -18.29 17.98
C PRO A 732 23.17 -19.16 19.14
N SER A 733 22.74 -20.42 19.18
CA SER A 733 23.16 -21.36 20.25
C SER A 733 24.67 -21.64 20.25
N ASP A 734 25.28 -21.62 19.07
CA ASP A 734 26.70 -21.89 18.79
C ASP A 734 27.55 -20.62 18.70
N TYR A 735 26.99 -19.47 19.08
CA TYR A 735 27.70 -18.20 19.09
C TYR A 735 28.96 -18.29 19.97
N ALA A 736 30.13 -18.32 19.34
CA ALA A 736 31.44 -18.44 19.97
C ALA A 736 32.03 -17.05 20.21
N SER A 737 31.91 -16.55 21.42
CA SER A 737 32.58 -15.33 21.89
C SER A 737 33.17 -15.59 23.27
N ASP A 738 34.49 -15.42 23.41
CA ASP A 738 35.22 -15.58 24.67
C ASP A 738 34.78 -14.57 25.76
N LEU A 739 33.94 -13.59 25.41
CA LEU A 739 33.38 -12.56 26.30
C LEU A 739 32.03 -12.97 26.93
N LEU A 740 31.45 -14.10 26.54
CA LEU A 740 30.06 -14.49 26.80
C LEU A 740 29.70 -14.80 28.26
N SER A 741 30.65 -15.10 29.14
CA SER A 741 30.35 -15.52 30.51
C SER A 741 29.93 -14.36 31.43
N SER A 742 30.02 -13.10 30.96
CA SER A 742 29.82 -11.91 31.80
C SER A 742 28.75 -10.92 31.30
N ASP A 743 28.31 -11.00 30.04
CA ASP A 743 27.35 -10.04 29.48
C ASP A 743 25.89 -10.48 29.69
N LYS A 744 25.22 -9.85 30.68
CA LYS A 744 23.82 -10.13 31.02
C LYS A 744 22.82 -9.73 29.91
N ASN A 745 23.27 -9.03 28.88
CA ASN A 745 22.40 -8.54 27.81
C ASN A 745 22.24 -9.52 26.63
N LEU A 746 22.92 -10.67 26.67
CA LEU A 746 22.86 -11.67 25.60
C LEU A 746 21.91 -12.83 25.96
N ILE A 747 21.06 -13.21 25.01
CA ILE A 747 20.09 -14.30 25.14
C ILE A 747 20.42 -15.35 24.07
N ARG A 748 20.85 -16.54 24.48
CA ARG A 748 21.09 -17.63 23.53
C ARG A 748 19.77 -18.25 23.10
N VAL A 749 19.62 -18.49 21.80
CA VAL A 749 18.50 -19.28 21.27
C VAL A 749 18.61 -20.72 21.78
N HIS A 750 17.52 -21.24 22.34
CA HIS A 750 17.46 -22.64 22.74
C HIS A 750 17.35 -23.54 21.49
N PRO A 751 18.08 -24.68 21.38
CA PRO A 751 18.07 -25.54 20.19
C PRO A 751 16.68 -26.07 19.78
N ASP A 752 15.80 -26.29 20.75
CA ASP A 752 14.41 -26.73 20.54
C ASP A 752 13.44 -25.61 20.15
N PHE A 753 13.86 -24.34 20.16
CA PHE A 753 12.99 -23.23 19.77
C PHE A 753 12.48 -23.41 18.34
N ARG A 754 11.16 -23.33 18.15
CA ARG A 754 10.50 -23.42 16.85
C ARG A 754 9.40 -22.38 16.76
N VAL A 755 9.02 -22.03 15.54
CA VAL A 755 7.98 -21.04 15.25
C VAL A 755 6.94 -21.70 14.37
N ILE A 756 5.67 -21.53 14.73
CA ILE A 756 4.51 -21.88 13.92
C ILE A 756 3.73 -20.60 13.68
N VAL A 757 3.67 -20.15 12.42
CA VAL A 757 2.89 -18.97 12.03
C VAL A 757 1.58 -19.42 11.40
N LEU A 758 0.48 -18.80 11.81
CA LEU A 758 -0.86 -19.02 11.27
C LEU A 758 -1.26 -17.75 10.51
N ALA A 759 -1.58 -17.91 9.22
CA ALA A 759 -1.93 -16.79 8.35
C ALA A 759 -3.13 -17.13 7.46
N ASN A 760 -3.78 -16.09 6.93
CA ASN A 760 -4.82 -16.23 5.92
C ASN A 760 -4.24 -16.38 4.50
N ARG A 761 -5.07 -16.84 3.55
CA ARG A 761 -4.64 -17.04 2.17
C ARG A 761 -4.16 -15.72 1.52
N PRO A 762 -3.10 -15.74 0.70
CA PRO A 762 -2.76 -14.62 -0.18
C PRO A 762 -3.77 -14.47 -1.32
N GLY A 763 -4.09 -13.24 -1.75
CA GLY A 763 -4.94 -12.96 -2.93
C GLY A 763 -6.38 -12.53 -2.64
N PHE A 764 -7.12 -12.12 -3.68
CA PHE A 764 -8.43 -11.46 -3.58
C PHE A 764 -9.60 -12.43 -3.28
N PRO A 765 -10.59 -12.05 -2.43
CA PRO A 765 -10.58 -10.88 -1.55
C PRO A 765 -9.53 -11.05 -0.45
N PHE A 766 -8.54 -10.14 -0.43
CA PHE A 766 -7.41 -10.19 0.49
C PHE A 766 -7.74 -9.39 1.75
N LEU A 767 -7.60 -10.02 2.92
CA LEU A 767 -7.97 -9.42 4.20
C LEU A 767 -6.75 -9.03 5.07
N GLY A 768 -5.52 -9.05 4.53
CA GLY A 768 -4.28 -8.85 5.30
C GLY A 768 -3.17 -8.10 4.55
N ASN A 769 -1.93 -8.24 5.03
CA ASN A 769 -0.67 -7.83 4.40
C ASN A 769 0.05 -9.05 3.80
N ASP A 770 0.87 -8.86 2.77
CA ASP A 770 1.57 -9.96 2.07
C ASP A 770 2.74 -10.56 2.89
N PHE A 771 2.39 -11.27 3.97
CA PHE A 771 3.34 -11.99 4.81
C PHE A 771 4.08 -13.08 4.02
N PHE A 772 3.38 -13.79 3.12
CA PHE A 772 3.97 -14.88 2.35
C PHE A 772 5.02 -14.36 1.36
N GLY A 773 4.74 -13.27 0.64
CA GLY A 773 5.72 -12.64 -0.25
C GLY A 773 7.01 -12.24 0.47
N ALA A 774 6.88 -11.71 1.70
CA ALA A 774 8.00 -11.17 2.47
C ALA A 774 8.83 -12.21 3.26
N LEU A 775 8.16 -13.23 3.83
CA LEU A 775 8.79 -14.18 4.77
C LEU A 775 8.48 -15.64 4.46
N GLY A 776 7.59 -15.94 3.51
CA GLY A 776 7.15 -17.30 3.21
C GLY A 776 8.29 -18.23 2.80
N ASP A 777 9.39 -17.68 2.25
CA ASP A 777 10.54 -18.49 1.87
C ASP A 777 11.34 -19.05 3.08
N LEU A 778 11.14 -18.49 4.28
CA LEU A 778 11.77 -18.92 5.53
C LEU A 778 11.06 -20.10 6.19
N PHE A 779 9.80 -20.35 5.86
CA PHE A 779 8.97 -21.36 6.51
C PHE A 779 8.62 -22.52 5.59
N ALA A 780 8.46 -23.71 6.18
CA ALA A 780 7.77 -24.81 5.52
C ALA A 780 6.26 -24.50 5.47
N CYS A 781 5.75 -24.27 4.27
CA CYS A 781 4.39 -23.81 4.05
C CYS A 781 3.40 -24.98 3.98
N HIS A 782 2.32 -24.94 4.75
CA HIS A 782 1.26 -25.93 4.75
C HIS A 782 -0.08 -25.26 4.45
N ALA A 783 -0.66 -25.61 3.30
CA ALA A 783 -1.99 -25.14 2.93
C ALA A 783 -3.05 -25.94 3.70
N VAL A 784 -3.90 -25.24 4.45
CA VAL A 784 -5.05 -25.78 5.16
C VAL A 784 -6.32 -25.34 4.45
N ASP A 785 -6.99 -26.29 3.82
CA ASP A 785 -8.24 -26.05 3.09
C ASP A 785 -9.45 -26.36 3.98
N ASN A 786 -10.64 -25.97 3.51
CA ASN A 786 -11.88 -26.48 4.07
C ASN A 786 -11.89 -28.02 4.02
N PRO A 787 -12.46 -28.70 5.04
CA PRO A 787 -12.59 -30.14 5.01
C PRO A 787 -13.38 -30.62 3.80
N SER A 788 -13.02 -31.77 3.23
CA SER A 788 -13.82 -32.42 2.18
C SER A 788 -15.24 -32.70 2.68
N THR A 789 -16.22 -32.83 1.78
CA THR A 789 -17.63 -33.15 2.13
C THR A 789 -17.74 -34.33 3.10
N GLU A 790 -16.94 -35.38 2.88
CA GLU A 790 -16.89 -36.58 3.74
C GLU A 790 -16.30 -36.26 5.13
N SER A 791 -15.17 -35.54 5.16
CA SER A 791 -14.48 -35.15 6.39
C SER A 791 -15.31 -34.16 7.23
N GLU A 792 -15.97 -33.20 6.58
CA GLU A 792 -16.84 -32.22 7.22
C GLU A 792 -18.06 -32.92 7.83
N LEU A 793 -18.68 -33.85 7.08
CA LEU A 793 -19.82 -34.64 7.58
C LEU A 793 -19.45 -35.50 8.79
N GLU A 794 -18.31 -36.22 8.74
CA GLU A 794 -17.84 -37.03 9.87
C GLU A 794 -17.59 -36.19 11.12
N MET A 795 -16.94 -35.04 10.94
CA MET A 795 -16.70 -34.10 12.02
C MET A 795 -18.02 -33.54 12.60
N LEU A 796 -18.97 -33.15 11.74
CA LEU A 796 -20.27 -32.63 12.19
C LEU A 796 -21.10 -33.67 12.94
N ARG A 797 -21.07 -34.95 12.53
CA ARG A 797 -21.73 -36.05 13.27
C ARG A 797 -21.22 -36.17 14.70
N ARG A 798 -19.93 -35.87 14.94
CA ARG A 798 -19.35 -35.90 16.29
C ARG A 798 -19.76 -34.68 17.14
N TYR A 799 -19.93 -33.52 16.52
CA TYR A 799 -20.42 -32.30 17.20
C TYR A 799 -21.93 -32.30 17.45
N GLY A 800 -22.71 -32.98 16.60
CA GLY A 800 -24.18 -33.06 16.70
C GLY A 800 -24.68 -34.48 16.44
N PRO A 801 -24.48 -35.43 17.37
CA PRO A 801 -24.85 -36.83 17.18
C PRO A 801 -26.37 -37.07 17.07
N GLU A 802 -27.19 -36.17 17.60
CA GLU A 802 -28.66 -36.26 17.55
C GLU A 802 -29.26 -35.49 16.37
N VAL A 803 -28.44 -34.75 15.61
CA VAL A 803 -28.89 -33.99 14.44
C VAL A 803 -29.10 -34.95 13.25
N PRO A 804 -30.25 -34.91 12.56
CA PRO A 804 -30.52 -35.81 11.44
C PRO A 804 -29.46 -35.73 10.33
N GLU A 805 -28.98 -36.87 9.86
CA GLU A 805 -27.91 -36.94 8.85
C GLU A 805 -28.28 -36.23 7.54
N GLN A 806 -29.56 -36.25 7.16
CA GLN A 806 -30.06 -35.52 6.00
C GLN A 806 -29.86 -34.00 6.15
N THR A 807 -30.07 -33.46 7.35
CA THR A 807 -29.85 -32.04 7.64
C THR A 807 -28.36 -31.69 7.53
N LEU A 808 -27.49 -32.53 8.07
CA LEU A 808 -26.04 -32.35 7.95
C LEU A 808 -25.58 -32.36 6.48
N LYS A 809 -26.09 -33.29 5.66
CA LYS A 809 -25.78 -33.34 4.21
C LYS A 809 -26.22 -32.08 3.47
N LYS A 810 -27.43 -31.56 3.74
CA LYS A 810 -27.93 -30.31 3.13
C LYS A 810 -27.05 -29.12 3.50
N LEU A 811 -26.67 -29.01 4.78
CA LEU A 811 -25.82 -27.94 5.30
C LEU A 811 -24.43 -27.96 4.67
N VAL A 812 -23.78 -29.12 4.60
CA VAL A 812 -22.45 -29.28 3.97
C VAL A 812 -22.52 -28.93 2.48
N ALA A 813 -23.54 -29.40 1.75
CA ALA A 813 -23.70 -29.09 0.33
C ALA A 813 -23.92 -27.58 0.07
N ALA A 814 -24.77 -26.93 0.86
CA ALA A 814 -25.03 -25.50 0.76
C ALA A 814 -23.77 -24.67 1.04
N PHE A 815 -23.07 -24.93 2.16
CA PHE A 815 -21.84 -24.21 2.50
C PHE A 815 -20.71 -24.49 1.50
N GLY A 816 -20.65 -25.69 0.93
CA GLY A 816 -19.72 -26.01 -0.15
C GLY A 816 -19.92 -25.15 -1.41
N GLU A 817 -21.18 -24.97 -1.84
CA GLU A 817 -21.51 -24.10 -2.98
C GLU A 817 -21.21 -22.63 -2.66
N LEU A 818 -21.56 -22.14 -1.47
CA LEU A 818 -21.27 -20.76 -1.06
C LEU A 818 -19.76 -20.46 -1.03
N ARG A 819 -18.94 -21.40 -0.54
CA ARG A 819 -17.47 -21.26 -0.56
C ARG A 819 -16.93 -21.22 -1.99
N SER A 820 -17.46 -22.04 -2.89
CA SER A 820 -17.07 -22.03 -4.32
C SER A 820 -17.38 -20.69 -4.99
N LEU A 821 -18.54 -20.10 -4.68
CA LEU A 821 -18.90 -18.77 -5.18
C LEU A 821 -17.97 -17.67 -4.63
N ALA A 822 -17.56 -17.78 -3.36
CA ALA A 822 -16.58 -16.86 -2.78
C ALA A 822 -15.17 -17.03 -3.39
N ASP A 823 -14.76 -18.26 -3.70
CA ASP A 823 -13.49 -18.55 -4.39
C ASP A 823 -13.48 -18.00 -5.83
N GLN A 824 -14.65 -17.91 -6.47
CA GLN A 824 -14.84 -17.28 -7.79
C GLN A 824 -14.96 -15.76 -7.73
N GLY A 825 -15.00 -15.16 -6.53
CA GLY A 825 -15.17 -13.72 -6.34
C GLY A 825 -16.60 -13.22 -6.53
N LEU A 826 -17.60 -14.11 -6.62
CA LEU A 826 -19.02 -13.76 -6.70
C LEU A 826 -19.61 -13.39 -5.32
N LEU A 827 -18.98 -13.87 -4.25
CA LEU A 827 -19.28 -13.49 -2.87
C LEU A 827 -18.01 -12.93 -2.22
N ASN A 828 -18.16 -11.84 -1.46
CA ASN A 828 -17.04 -11.22 -0.75
C ASN A 828 -16.59 -12.01 0.48
N TYR A 829 -17.51 -12.75 1.11
CA TYR A 829 -17.28 -13.46 2.36
C TYR A 829 -17.33 -14.99 2.16
N PRO A 830 -16.22 -15.71 2.43
CA PRO A 830 -16.22 -17.18 2.40
C PRO A 830 -16.75 -17.74 3.73
N TYR A 831 -17.93 -18.36 3.70
CA TYR A 831 -18.51 -19.00 4.89
C TYR A 831 -17.69 -20.19 5.38
N SER A 832 -17.34 -20.15 6.65
CA SER A 832 -16.37 -21.03 7.29
C SER A 832 -17.00 -22.34 7.82
N THR A 833 -16.18 -23.37 7.95
CA THR A 833 -16.56 -24.59 8.68
C THR A 833 -16.89 -24.33 10.15
N ARG A 834 -16.29 -23.29 10.76
CA ARG A 834 -16.60 -22.87 12.14
C ARG A 834 -18.06 -22.45 12.30
N GLU A 835 -18.59 -21.67 11.35
CA GLU A 835 -20.00 -21.25 11.35
C GLU A 835 -20.93 -22.45 11.21
N LEU A 836 -20.58 -23.38 10.31
CA LEU A 836 -21.34 -24.62 10.13
C LEU A 836 -21.38 -25.48 11.41
N VAL A 837 -20.25 -25.62 12.08
CA VAL A 837 -20.16 -26.32 13.38
C VAL A 837 -21.00 -25.61 14.44
N ASN A 838 -21.04 -24.27 14.46
CA ASN A 838 -21.88 -23.52 15.39
C ASN A 838 -23.37 -23.75 15.14
N ILE A 839 -23.82 -23.78 13.88
CA ILE A 839 -25.20 -24.14 13.50
C ILE A 839 -25.54 -25.54 14.03
N VAL A 840 -24.69 -26.53 13.77
CA VAL A 840 -24.94 -27.92 14.20
C VAL A 840 -24.96 -28.05 15.73
N ARG A 841 -24.04 -27.37 16.45
CA ARG A 841 -24.08 -27.34 17.92
C ARG A 841 -25.33 -26.67 18.46
N HIS A 842 -25.83 -25.62 17.80
CA HIS A 842 -27.07 -24.96 18.19
C HIS A 842 -28.26 -25.89 18.03
N VAL A 843 -28.41 -26.53 16.86
CA VAL A 843 -29.50 -27.50 16.59
C VAL A 843 -29.42 -28.69 17.53
N GLN A 844 -28.22 -29.17 17.87
CA GLN A 844 -28.01 -30.22 18.86
C GLN A 844 -28.46 -29.81 20.27
N LYS A 845 -28.19 -28.56 20.67
CA LYS A 845 -28.53 -28.05 22.00
C LYS A 845 -29.99 -27.60 22.12
N PHE A 846 -30.57 -27.13 21.02
CA PHE A 846 -31.93 -26.61 20.94
C PHE A 846 -32.68 -27.23 19.75
N PRO A 847 -33.10 -28.51 19.85
CA PRO A 847 -33.74 -29.23 18.73
C PRO A 847 -35.09 -28.66 18.31
N THR A 848 -35.72 -27.86 19.17
CA THR A 848 -37.01 -27.19 18.91
C THR A 848 -36.88 -25.98 17.99
N ASP A 849 -35.68 -25.45 17.80
CA ASP A 849 -35.46 -24.28 16.95
C ASP A 849 -35.47 -24.70 15.48
N GLY A 850 -36.18 -23.93 14.65
CA GLY A 850 -36.24 -24.18 13.23
C GLY A 850 -34.87 -23.97 12.56
N LEU A 851 -34.42 -24.92 11.74
CA LEU A 851 -33.15 -24.84 11.01
C LEU A 851 -33.00 -23.52 10.23
N THR A 852 -34.10 -23.02 9.68
CA THR A 852 -34.14 -21.77 8.91
C THR A 852 -33.77 -20.55 9.75
N THR A 853 -34.24 -20.50 11.01
CA THR A 853 -33.93 -19.42 11.96
C THR A 853 -32.47 -19.48 12.40
N VAL A 854 -31.97 -20.68 12.72
CA VAL A 854 -30.58 -20.87 13.16
C VAL A 854 -29.58 -20.51 12.06
N VAL A 855 -29.89 -20.91 10.83
CA VAL A 855 -29.07 -20.60 9.65
C VAL A 855 -29.20 -19.11 9.31
N GLY A 856 -30.40 -18.51 9.41
CA GLY A 856 -30.63 -17.08 9.24
C GLY A 856 -29.75 -16.22 10.14
N ASN A 857 -29.67 -16.55 11.44
CA ASN A 857 -28.84 -15.82 12.41
C ASN A 857 -27.35 -15.73 12.02
N VAL A 858 -26.83 -16.66 11.21
CA VAL A 858 -25.45 -16.62 10.71
C VAL A 858 -25.32 -15.67 9.52
N PHE A 859 -26.33 -15.60 8.66
CA PHE A 859 -26.35 -14.81 7.44
C PHE A 859 -26.95 -13.40 7.60
N ASP A 860 -27.55 -13.08 8.75
CA ASP A 860 -28.18 -11.77 9.00
C ASP A 860 -27.19 -10.59 8.89
N PHE A 861 -25.88 -10.83 9.08
CA PHE A 861 -24.85 -9.82 8.84
C PHE A 861 -24.72 -9.42 7.36
N ASP A 862 -25.03 -10.34 6.45
CA ASP A 862 -24.97 -10.13 5.00
C ASP A 862 -26.33 -9.70 4.41
N ALA A 863 -27.38 -9.62 5.24
CA ALA A 863 -28.74 -9.24 4.81
C ALA A 863 -28.84 -7.82 4.23
N PHE A 864 -27.87 -6.95 4.54
CA PHE A 864 -27.81 -5.57 4.02
C PHE A 864 -27.20 -5.46 2.63
N SER A 865 -26.58 -6.53 2.11
CA SER A 865 -26.15 -6.62 0.71
C SER A 865 -27.26 -7.29 -0.10
N SER A 866 -27.96 -6.54 -0.95
CA SER A 866 -29.02 -7.08 -1.82
C SER A 866 -28.52 -8.25 -2.66
N ASP A 867 -27.33 -8.10 -3.24
CA ASP A 867 -26.76 -9.05 -4.20
C ASP A 867 -26.28 -10.33 -3.49
N ALA A 868 -25.66 -10.19 -2.31
CA ALA A 868 -25.27 -11.35 -1.51
C ALA A 868 -26.49 -12.07 -0.94
N ALA A 869 -27.50 -11.33 -0.45
CA ALA A 869 -28.73 -11.89 0.09
C ALA A 869 -29.52 -12.70 -0.97
N GLU A 870 -29.66 -12.19 -2.19
CA GLU A 870 -30.31 -12.92 -3.28
C GLU A 870 -29.56 -14.20 -3.65
N THR A 871 -28.23 -14.11 -3.73
CA THR A 871 -27.37 -15.27 -4.01
C THR A 871 -27.49 -16.32 -2.90
N LEU A 872 -27.46 -15.90 -1.64
CA LEU A 872 -27.62 -16.78 -0.47
C LEU A 872 -28.96 -17.51 -0.47
N VAL A 873 -30.06 -16.78 -0.65
CA VAL A 873 -31.41 -17.35 -0.71
C VAL A 873 -31.52 -18.36 -1.85
N THR A 874 -30.93 -18.05 -3.01
CA THR A 874 -30.93 -18.94 -4.17
C THR A 874 -30.21 -20.26 -3.87
N VAL A 875 -29.00 -20.20 -3.30
CA VAL A 875 -28.22 -21.39 -2.95
C VAL A 875 -28.90 -22.20 -1.85
N LEU A 876 -29.39 -21.56 -0.79
CA LEU A 876 -30.04 -22.24 0.33
C LEU A 876 -31.34 -22.93 -0.10
N ARG A 877 -32.15 -22.27 -0.95
CA ARG A 877 -33.36 -22.87 -1.53
C ARG A 877 -33.04 -24.07 -2.41
N LYS A 878 -31.99 -23.97 -3.25
CA LYS A 878 -31.52 -25.06 -4.11
C LYS A 878 -31.16 -26.32 -3.31
N HIS A 879 -30.59 -26.16 -2.11
CA HIS A 879 -30.24 -27.28 -1.21
C HIS A 879 -31.34 -27.65 -0.21
N GLY A 880 -32.55 -27.09 -0.35
CA GLY A 880 -33.71 -27.46 0.46
C GLY A 880 -33.71 -26.90 1.89
N ILE A 881 -33.10 -25.72 2.09
CA ILE A 881 -33.15 -24.91 3.31
C ILE A 881 -33.99 -23.66 3.00
N PRO A 882 -35.27 -23.62 3.39
CA PRO A 882 -36.16 -22.51 3.03
C PRO A 882 -35.90 -21.29 3.91
N ILE A 883 -34.91 -20.46 3.56
CA ILE A 883 -34.72 -19.16 4.20
C ILE A 883 -35.61 -18.15 3.48
N GLY A 884 -36.59 -17.61 4.20
CA GLY A 884 -37.14 -16.31 3.90
C GLY A 884 -36.39 -15.30 4.74
N ILE A 885 -35.51 -14.50 4.13
CA ILE A 885 -35.14 -13.22 4.76
C ILE A 885 -36.44 -12.43 4.70
N GLN A 886 -37.20 -12.45 5.80
CA GLN A 886 -38.33 -11.54 5.96
C GLN A 886 -37.72 -10.15 5.96
N LYS A 887 -37.71 -9.47 4.81
CA LYS A 887 -37.34 -8.06 4.75
C LYS A 887 -38.24 -7.36 5.77
N ALA A 888 -37.70 -6.45 6.58
CA ALA A 888 -38.52 -5.68 7.52
C ALA A 888 -39.70 -4.95 6.83
N SER A 889 -39.61 -4.76 5.50
CA SER A 889 -40.71 -4.29 4.64
C SER A 889 -41.94 -5.22 4.59
N ASP A 890 -41.77 -6.54 4.78
CA ASP A 890 -42.85 -7.52 4.64
C ASP A 890 -43.74 -7.63 5.90
N GLN A 891 -43.38 -6.93 6.99
CA GLN A 891 -44.15 -6.85 8.23
C GLN A 891 -44.64 -5.44 8.58
N ILE A 892 -44.73 -4.51 7.63
CA ILE A 892 -45.51 -3.29 7.88
C ILE A 892 -47.00 -3.64 7.73
N ARG A 893 -47.66 -3.95 8.84
CA ARG A 893 -49.13 -3.85 8.90
C ARG A 893 -49.49 -2.39 8.73
N LEU A 894 -49.78 -1.97 7.49
CA LEU A 894 -50.33 -0.65 7.20
C LEU A 894 -51.58 -0.46 8.06
N ALA A 895 -51.61 0.62 8.83
CA ALA A 895 -52.81 1.04 9.55
C ALA A 895 -53.96 1.24 8.54
N ALA A 896 -55.20 0.97 8.98
CA ALA A 896 -56.38 1.17 8.15
C ALA A 896 -56.36 2.56 7.52
N THR A 897 -56.44 2.61 6.19
CA THR A 897 -56.54 3.86 5.43
C THR A 897 -57.87 4.53 5.76
N PHE A 898 -57.83 5.68 6.42
CA PHE A 898 -59.01 6.51 6.64
C PHE A 898 -59.12 7.51 5.49
N PRO A 899 -60.26 7.58 4.77
CA PRO A 899 -60.46 8.64 3.80
C PRO A 899 -60.41 9.99 4.54
N MET A 900 -59.57 10.91 4.04
CA MET A 900 -59.59 12.28 4.55
C MET A 900 -60.99 12.86 4.37
N ALA A 901 -61.48 13.57 5.39
CA ALA A 901 -62.78 14.22 5.33
C ALA A 901 -62.82 15.21 4.16
N ALA A 902 -63.98 15.33 3.50
CA ALA A 902 -64.16 16.27 2.40
C ALA A 902 -63.70 17.68 2.81
N PHE A 903 -62.90 18.33 1.96
CA PHE A 903 -62.39 19.67 2.20
C PHE A 903 -63.55 20.62 2.53
N LYS A 904 -63.55 21.16 3.74
CA LYS A 904 -64.48 22.23 4.13
C LYS A 904 -63.80 23.57 3.89
N PRO A 905 -64.43 24.51 3.17
CA PRO A 905 -63.89 25.87 3.03
C PRO A 905 -63.80 26.50 4.43
N ILE A 906 -62.58 26.90 4.81
CA ILE A 906 -62.29 27.44 6.15
C ILE A 906 -62.51 28.97 6.19
N GLY A 907 -62.65 29.61 5.03
CA GLY A 907 -63.01 31.02 4.92
C GLY A 907 -62.89 31.55 3.48
N GLU A 908 -63.55 32.66 3.21
CA GLU A 908 -63.38 33.45 1.99
C GLU A 908 -62.38 34.59 2.26
N TRP A 909 -61.49 34.86 1.31
CA TRP A 909 -60.55 35.98 1.39
C TRP A 909 -61.07 37.13 0.53
N GLY A 910 -61.15 38.32 1.11
CA GLY A 910 -61.49 39.57 0.43
C GLY A 910 -60.31 40.54 0.41
N VAL A 911 -60.26 41.42 -0.60
CA VAL A 911 -59.26 42.48 -0.71
C VAL A 911 -59.47 43.50 0.41
N ARG A 912 -58.41 43.80 1.18
CA ARG A 912 -58.51 44.56 2.44
C ARG A 912 -58.62 46.09 2.27
N ASN A 913 -58.49 46.59 1.05
CA ASN A 913 -58.67 48.00 0.72
C ASN A 913 -59.85 48.11 -0.24
N GLU A 914 -60.89 48.85 0.14
CA GLU A 914 -62.06 49.19 -0.71
C GLU A 914 -61.67 50.17 -1.83
N GLU A 915 -60.64 49.85 -2.62
CA GLU A 915 -60.49 50.46 -3.93
C GLU A 915 -61.45 49.75 -4.87
N GLU A 916 -62.44 50.49 -5.40
CA GLU A 916 -63.29 49.96 -6.46
C GLU A 916 -62.39 49.39 -7.58
N PRO A 917 -62.67 48.17 -8.08
CA PRO A 917 -61.89 47.59 -9.16
C PRO A 917 -61.87 48.57 -10.32
N LYS A 918 -60.68 49.06 -10.69
CA LYS A 918 -60.50 49.95 -11.84
C LYS A 918 -61.05 49.22 -13.07
N ILE A 919 -62.16 49.71 -13.61
CA ILE A 919 -62.71 49.20 -14.87
C ILE A 919 -61.75 49.67 -15.96
N VAL A 920 -61.05 48.71 -16.54
CA VAL A 920 -60.09 48.97 -17.62
C VAL A 920 -60.77 48.65 -18.94
N ASP A 921 -60.94 49.66 -19.79
CA ASP A 921 -61.45 49.47 -21.16
C ASP A 921 -60.40 48.73 -21.99
N THR A 922 -60.63 47.44 -22.24
CA THR A 922 -59.74 46.62 -23.08
C THR A 922 -60.32 46.47 -24.49
N ARG A 923 -59.45 46.53 -25.50
CA ARG A 923 -59.82 46.08 -26.86
C ARG A 923 -59.61 44.58 -26.96
N ALA A 924 -60.68 43.84 -27.19
CA ALA A 924 -60.64 42.39 -27.42
C ALA A 924 -60.65 42.10 -28.93
N VAL A 925 -59.67 41.34 -29.41
CA VAL A 925 -59.65 40.78 -30.77
C VAL A 925 -59.89 39.28 -30.66
N ARG A 926 -60.97 38.80 -31.29
CA ARG A 926 -61.31 37.37 -31.33
C ARG A 926 -60.92 36.77 -32.66
N LEU A 927 -60.07 35.74 -32.62
CA LEU A 927 -59.72 34.92 -33.76
C LEU A 927 -60.41 33.56 -33.62
N THR A 928 -61.04 33.11 -34.70
CA THR A 928 -61.67 31.78 -34.79
C THR A 928 -60.79 30.85 -35.62
N SER A 929 -60.51 29.66 -35.09
CA SER A 929 -59.62 28.62 -35.61
C SER A 929 -58.13 28.91 -35.44
N VAL A 930 -57.54 28.28 -34.43
CA VAL A 930 -56.17 28.54 -33.97
C VAL A 930 -55.35 27.24 -33.89
N MET A 931 -56.02 26.09 -33.82
CA MET A 931 -55.36 24.78 -33.74
C MET A 931 -55.01 24.20 -35.13
N LYS A 932 -53.78 23.69 -35.26
CA LYS A 932 -53.28 22.90 -36.40
C LYS A 932 -52.89 21.51 -35.92
N GLY A 933 -53.49 20.48 -36.52
CA GLY A 933 -53.39 19.07 -36.11
C GLY A 933 -54.75 18.36 -36.16
N PRO A 934 -54.92 17.17 -35.55
CA PRO A 934 -53.94 16.47 -34.72
C PRO A 934 -52.97 15.58 -35.52
N HIS A 935 -51.76 15.40 -35.00
CA HIS A 935 -50.71 14.53 -35.53
C HIS A 935 -50.40 13.41 -34.54
N ARG A 936 -50.12 12.19 -35.02
CA ARG A 936 -49.77 11.07 -34.14
C ARG A 936 -48.30 11.13 -33.73
N TYR A 937 -47.99 10.84 -32.47
CA TYR A 937 -46.62 10.65 -31.98
C TYR A 937 -46.42 9.21 -31.49
N ASN A 938 -45.16 8.75 -31.43
CA ASN A 938 -44.83 7.42 -30.94
C ASN A 938 -43.85 7.53 -29.77
N PRO A 939 -44.29 7.30 -28.52
CA PRO A 939 -43.46 7.47 -27.35
C PRO A 939 -42.54 6.26 -27.12
N ALA A 940 -41.34 6.51 -26.60
CA ALA A 940 -40.42 5.45 -26.16
C ALA A 940 -40.72 5.09 -24.69
N ARG A 941 -41.07 3.83 -24.43
CA ARG A 941 -41.38 3.30 -23.09
C ARG A 941 -40.15 2.72 -22.41
N PHE A 942 -40.07 2.85 -21.09
CA PHE A 942 -39.00 2.31 -20.25
C PHE A 942 -39.49 2.10 -18.81
N ASP A 943 -38.80 1.21 -18.08
CA ASP A 943 -39.08 0.95 -16.67
C ASP A 943 -38.33 1.97 -15.78
N ILE A 944 -38.94 2.32 -14.64
CA ILE A 944 -38.39 3.27 -13.65
C ILE A 944 -38.38 2.66 -12.25
N SER A 945 -37.32 2.94 -11.47
CA SER A 945 -37.25 2.55 -10.07
C SER A 945 -38.19 3.42 -9.24
N ARG A 946 -39.07 2.78 -8.45
CA ARG A 946 -39.94 3.43 -7.46
C ARG A 946 -39.43 3.05 -6.07
N LEU A 947 -39.16 4.03 -5.23
CA LEU A 947 -38.77 3.82 -3.83
C LEU A 947 -39.89 4.32 -2.91
N ASP A 948 -40.41 3.44 -2.06
CA ASP A 948 -41.44 3.78 -1.07
C ASP A 948 -40.78 4.44 0.14
N MET A 949 -40.71 5.77 0.16
CA MET A 949 -40.00 6.52 1.20
C MET A 949 -40.57 6.29 2.60
N ARG A 950 -41.90 6.05 2.71
CA ARG A 950 -42.57 5.74 3.98
C ARG A 950 -42.19 4.37 4.56
N SER A 951 -41.53 3.50 3.80
CA SER A 951 -41.03 2.22 4.30
C SER A 951 -39.68 2.33 5.03
N GLU A 952 -38.91 3.38 4.74
CA GLU A 952 -37.57 3.60 5.30
C GLU A 952 -37.55 4.70 6.37
N THR A 953 -38.32 5.77 6.18
CA THR A 953 -38.40 6.90 7.13
C THR A 953 -39.81 7.46 7.19
N PHE A 954 -40.27 7.87 8.37
CA PHE A 954 -41.57 8.54 8.50
C PHE A 954 -41.47 9.95 7.91
N SER A 955 -41.95 10.13 6.68
CA SER A 955 -42.03 11.41 6.00
C SER A 955 -43.37 11.58 5.28
N GLU A 956 -43.77 12.82 5.01
CA GLU A 956 -44.95 13.12 4.20
C GLU A 956 -44.82 12.60 2.76
N GLN A 957 -43.57 12.44 2.28
CA GLN A 957 -43.22 11.92 0.97
C GLN A 957 -43.58 10.44 0.85
N GLU A 958 -44.52 10.12 -0.04
CA GLU A 958 -45.04 8.76 -0.21
C GLU A 958 -44.07 7.86 -0.99
N ALA A 959 -43.62 8.32 -2.16
CA ALA A 959 -42.71 7.58 -3.03
C ALA A 959 -41.82 8.53 -3.85
N THR A 960 -40.69 8.01 -4.34
CA THR A 960 -39.82 8.67 -5.32
C THR A 960 -39.62 7.82 -6.55
N TRP A 961 -39.43 8.46 -7.70
CA TRP A 961 -39.07 7.81 -8.97
C TRP A 961 -37.80 8.43 -9.53
N GLN A 962 -36.93 7.60 -10.12
CA GLN A 962 -35.75 8.09 -10.82
C GLN A 962 -35.95 8.04 -12.34
N LEU A 963 -36.00 9.20 -12.98
CA LEU A 963 -36.07 9.31 -14.44
C LEU A 963 -34.66 9.11 -15.06
N PRO A 964 -34.54 8.40 -16.19
CA PRO A 964 -33.28 8.21 -16.89
C PRO A 964 -32.90 9.49 -17.66
N THR A 965 -32.39 10.47 -16.94
CA THR A 965 -31.88 11.74 -17.48
C THR A 965 -30.36 11.68 -17.62
N HIS A 966 -29.81 12.06 -18.79
CA HIS A 966 -28.37 12.28 -18.93
C HIS A 966 -27.89 13.44 -18.05
N GLU A 967 -26.60 13.48 -17.70
CA GLU A 967 -26.01 14.47 -16.77
C GLU A 967 -26.28 15.95 -17.13
N ALA A 968 -26.57 16.25 -18.40
CA ALA A 968 -26.84 17.60 -18.89
C ALA A 968 -28.33 17.97 -19.02
N ASN A 969 -29.25 17.05 -18.71
CA ASN A 969 -30.71 17.24 -18.87
C ASN A 969 -31.31 17.88 -17.61
N ILE A 970 -32.10 18.94 -17.79
CA ILE A 970 -32.64 19.76 -16.70
C ILE A 970 -34.17 19.65 -16.70
N CYS A 971 -34.77 19.21 -15.61
CA CYS A 971 -36.22 19.21 -15.44
C CYS A 971 -36.71 20.64 -15.16
N CYS A 972 -37.66 21.13 -15.96
CA CYS A 972 -38.11 22.53 -15.93
C CYS A 972 -39.47 22.72 -15.26
N ASP A 973 -40.41 21.80 -15.50
CA ASP A 973 -41.76 21.90 -14.97
C ASP A 973 -42.41 20.51 -14.89
N ALA A 974 -43.41 20.37 -14.03
CA ALA A 974 -44.16 19.13 -13.87
C ALA A 974 -45.66 19.41 -13.71
N ALA A 975 -46.50 18.52 -14.26
CA ALA A 975 -47.94 18.60 -14.15
C ALA A 975 -48.55 17.23 -13.84
N TYR A 976 -49.64 17.22 -13.08
CA TYR A 976 -50.42 16.02 -12.79
C TYR A 976 -51.67 15.98 -13.67
N VAL A 977 -51.87 14.87 -14.39
CA VAL A 977 -52.94 14.70 -15.38
C VAL A 977 -53.48 13.28 -15.29
N GLN A 978 -54.75 13.11 -14.91
CA GLN A 978 -55.46 11.81 -14.91
C GLN A 978 -54.69 10.64 -14.24
N GLY A 979 -54.07 10.85 -13.07
CA GLY A 979 -53.30 9.78 -12.42
C GLY A 979 -51.87 9.60 -12.93
N ARG A 980 -51.42 10.46 -13.85
CA ARG A 980 -50.09 10.48 -14.45
C ARG A 980 -49.32 11.72 -14.03
N ILE A 981 -48.01 11.57 -13.86
CA ILE A 981 -47.10 12.69 -13.64
C ILE A 981 -46.36 12.95 -14.95
N CYS A 982 -46.50 14.16 -15.47
CA CYS A 982 -45.81 14.63 -16.66
C CYS A 982 -44.66 15.56 -16.25
N VAL A 983 -43.45 15.32 -16.72
CA VAL A 983 -42.25 16.12 -16.42
C VAL A 983 -41.65 16.61 -17.74
N ALA A 984 -41.54 17.92 -17.90
CA ALA A 984 -40.86 18.53 -19.03
C ALA A 984 -39.39 18.76 -18.72
N SER A 985 -38.52 18.40 -19.66
CA SER A 985 -37.07 18.62 -19.55
C SER A 985 -36.55 19.50 -20.68
N VAL A 986 -35.37 20.08 -20.46
CA VAL A 986 -34.60 20.82 -21.47
C VAL A 986 -33.18 20.27 -21.53
N ASN A 987 -32.61 20.25 -22.74
CA ASN A 987 -31.29 19.70 -23.08
C ASN A 987 -31.18 18.15 -22.99
N PRO A 988 -31.89 17.40 -23.85
CA PRO A 988 -32.81 17.83 -24.92
C PRO A 988 -34.22 18.17 -24.41
N VAL A 989 -35.03 18.83 -25.25
CA VAL A 989 -36.43 19.14 -24.89
C VAL A 989 -37.27 17.87 -25.04
N ALA A 990 -37.79 17.37 -23.93
CA ALA A 990 -38.58 16.14 -23.90
C ALA A 990 -39.72 16.22 -22.87
N LEU A 991 -40.76 15.42 -23.09
CA LEU A 991 -41.86 15.24 -22.15
C LEU A 991 -41.86 13.80 -21.63
N TYR A 992 -41.53 13.62 -20.37
CA TYR A 992 -41.59 12.36 -19.65
C TYR A 992 -42.97 12.18 -19.02
N VAL A 993 -43.57 11.00 -19.15
CA VAL A 993 -44.90 10.69 -18.61
C VAL A 993 -44.84 9.39 -17.83
N LEU A 994 -45.14 9.45 -16.53
CA LEU A 994 -45.32 8.29 -15.68
C LEU A 994 -46.73 7.73 -15.89
N GLU A 995 -46.84 6.48 -16.34
CA GLU A 995 -48.12 5.93 -16.82
C GLU A 995 -49.17 5.77 -15.71
N LYS A 996 -48.74 5.39 -14.49
CA LYS A 996 -49.55 5.37 -13.26
C LYS A 996 -48.64 5.55 -12.04
N ILE A 997 -49.13 6.25 -11.01
CA ILE A 997 -48.41 6.42 -9.72
C ILE A 997 -48.05 5.06 -9.07
N SER A 998 -48.87 4.03 -9.25
CA SER A 998 -48.62 2.70 -8.68
C SER A 998 -47.66 1.82 -9.50
N GLU A 999 -47.31 2.21 -10.72
CA GLU A 999 -46.55 1.37 -11.65
C GLU A 999 -45.13 1.92 -11.90
N SER A 1000 -44.18 1.02 -12.12
CA SER A 1000 -42.78 1.33 -12.46
C SER A 1000 -42.57 1.54 -13.96
N ARG A 1001 -43.51 2.20 -14.64
CA ARG A 1001 -43.47 2.41 -16.10
C ARG A 1001 -43.65 3.87 -16.46
N ALA A 1002 -42.81 4.33 -17.39
CA ALA A 1002 -42.89 5.65 -17.98
C ALA A 1002 -42.61 5.60 -19.48
N PHE A 1003 -42.96 6.69 -20.16
CA PHE A 1003 -42.56 6.91 -21.54
C PHE A 1003 -42.07 8.34 -21.75
N VAL A 1004 -41.29 8.53 -22.81
CA VAL A 1004 -40.77 9.84 -23.20
C VAL A 1004 -41.21 10.18 -24.62
N ILE A 1005 -41.57 11.44 -24.81
CA ILE A 1005 -41.82 12.07 -26.11
C ILE A 1005 -40.64 13.01 -26.39
N ASP A 1006 -39.84 12.68 -27.40
CA ASP A 1006 -38.76 13.56 -27.86
C ASP A 1006 -39.34 14.70 -28.68
N LEU A 1007 -39.12 15.93 -28.22
CA LEU A 1007 -39.63 17.14 -28.86
C LEU A 1007 -38.51 17.91 -29.59
N THR A 1008 -37.28 17.40 -29.63
CA THR A 1008 -36.11 18.10 -30.18
C THR A 1008 -36.33 18.54 -31.63
N ALA A 1009 -37.01 17.72 -32.44
CA ALA A 1009 -37.31 18.05 -33.84
C ALA A 1009 -38.38 19.15 -34.01
N MET A 1010 -39.14 19.46 -32.95
CA MET A 1010 -40.23 20.44 -32.96
C MET A 1010 -39.77 21.85 -32.52
N PHE A 1011 -38.52 21.99 -32.07
CA PHE A 1011 -37.93 23.25 -31.61
C PHE A 1011 -36.66 23.61 -32.42
N PRO A 1012 -36.26 24.88 -32.51
CA PRO A 1012 -35.01 25.28 -33.18
C PRO A 1012 -33.79 24.62 -32.51
N THR A 1013 -32.74 24.34 -33.29
CA THR A 1013 -31.51 23.71 -32.79
C THR A 1013 -30.88 24.53 -31.65
N THR A 1014 -30.61 23.87 -30.52
CA THR A 1014 -30.04 24.44 -29.29
C THR A 1014 -28.53 24.73 -29.41
N ARG A 1015 -28.11 25.50 -30.43
CA ARG A 1015 -26.73 26.04 -30.52
C ARG A 1015 -26.75 27.55 -30.28
N GLY A 1016 -26.10 28.01 -29.21
CA GLY A 1016 -25.92 29.44 -28.89
C GLY A 1016 -26.56 29.89 -27.57
N SER A 1017 -26.90 31.18 -27.44
CA SER A 1017 -27.46 31.84 -26.25
C SER A 1017 -28.94 31.53 -25.96
N PHE A 1018 -29.56 30.62 -26.73
CA PHE A 1018 -30.95 30.21 -26.57
C PHE A 1018 -31.13 29.38 -25.30
N LYS A 1019 -31.98 29.86 -24.38
CA LYS A 1019 -32.37 29.16 -23.15
C LYS A 1019 -33.86 28.83 -23.20
N PRO A 1020 -34.25 27.58 -23.53
CA PRO A 1020 -35.66 27.21 -23.59
C PRO A 1020 -36.31 27.34 -22.21
N ARG A 1021 -37.55 27.82 -22.18
CA ARG A 1021 -38.38 27.99 -20.98
C ARG A 1021 -39.72 27.34 -21.22
N VAL A 1022 -39.86 26.13 -20.69
CA VAL A 1022 -41.03 25.28 -20.88
C VAL A 1022 -41.93 25.34 -19.65
N LYS A 1023 -43.24 25.44 -19.89
CA LYS A 1023 -44.31 25.41 -18.89
C LYS A 1023 -45.33 24.34 -19.26
N LEU A 1024 -45.84 23.62 -18.26
CA LEU A 1024 -46.90 22.62 -18.42
C LEU A 1024 -48.22 23.08 -17.78
N ALA A 1025 -49.34 22.68 -18.39
CA ALA A 1025 -50.68 22.84 -17.81
C ALA A 1025 -51.54 21.59 -18.02
N SER A 1026 -52.29 21.20 -17.00
CA SER A 1026 -53.23 20.07 -17.05
C SER A 1026 -54.54 20.48 -17.74
N LEU A 1027 -54.97 19.70 -18.73
CA LEU A 1027 -56.22 19.93 -19.48
C LEU A 1027 -57.33 18.95 -19.04
N GLY A 1028 -57.20 18.38 -17.84
CA GLY A 1028 -58.15 17.38 -17.33
C GLY A 1028 -58.16 16.15 -18.24
N GLU A 1029 -59.33 15.79 -18.79
CA GLU A 1029 -59.46 14.62 -19.66
C GLU A 1029 -58.82 14.76 -21.05
N ARG A 1030 -58.38 15.96 -21.43
CA ARG A 1030 -57.84 16.25 -22.77
C ARG A 1030 -56.31 16.11 -22.87
N GLY A 1031 -55.65 15.76 -21.77
CA GLY A 1031 -54.20 15.57 -21.70
C GLY A 1031 -53.43 16.78 -21.15
N VAL A 1032 -52.25 17.07 -21.71
CA VAL A 1032 -51.32 18.09 -21.18
C VAL A 1032 -50.96 19.14 -22.24
N ALA A 1033 -50.99 20.41 -21.86
CA ALA A 1033 -50.46 21.50 -22.66
C ALA A 1033 -49.01 21.80 -22.30
N LEU A 1034 -48.19 22.03 -23.32
CA LEU A 1034 -46.80 22.43 -23.21
C LEU A 1034 -46.59 23.75 -23.95
N HIS A 1035 -46.02 24.73 -23.27
CA HIS A 1035 -45.73 26.05 -23.84
C HIS A 1035 -44.26 26.43 -23.67
N GLU A 1036 -43.63 26.87 -24.76
CA GLU A 1036 -42.25 27.37 -24.77
C GLU A 1036 -42.22 28.88 -25.03
N GLU A 1037 -41.70 29.64 -24.06
CA GLU A 1037 -41.76 31.12 -24.01
C GLU A 1037 -40.96 31.81 -25.13
N MET A 1038 -39.85 31.21 -25.57
CA MET A 1038 -38.95 31.87 -26.52
C MET A 1038 -39.43 31.73 -27.96
N THR A 1039 -40.08 30.62 -28.32
CA THR A 1039 -40.67 30.37 -29.63
C THR A 1039 -42.17 30.68 -29.69
N ASN A 1040 -42.81 30.98 -28.55
CA ASN A 1040 -44.26 31.13 -28.40
C ASN A 1040 -45.04 29.90 -28.91
N SER A 1041 -44.42 28.72 -28.86
CA SER A 1041 -45.05 27.48 -29.32
C SER A 1041 -45.93 26.94 -28.21
N LEU A 1042 -47.23 26.79 -28.48
CA LEU A 1042 -48.17 26.09 -27.62
C LEU A 1042 -48.56 24.76 -28.28
N MET A 1043 -48.29 23.65 -27.60
CA MET A 1043 -48.58 22.29 -28.05
C MET A 1043 -49.52 21.61 -27.06
N LEU A 1044 -50.46 20.82 -27.56
CA LEU A 1044 -51.40 20.04 -26.75
C LEU A 1044 -51.15 18.56 -27.03
N PHE A 1045 -50.98 17.75 -25.99
CA PHE A 1045 -50.72 16.31 -26.08
C PHE A 1045 -51.86 15.52 -25.46
N ASP A 1046 -52.54 14.73 -26.29
CA ASP A 1046 -53.46 13.67 -25.88
C ASP A 1046 -52.65 12.41 -25.57
N LEU A 1047 -52.55 12.11 -24.27
CA LEU A 1047 -51.74 11.01 -23.75
C LEU A 1047 -52.35 9.63 -24.00
N ASP A 1048 -53.67 9.54 -24.18
CA ASP A 1048 -54.38 8.28 -24.43
C ASP A 1048 -54.49 7.98 -25.93
N GLY A 1049 -54.82 8.99 -26.73
CA GLY A 1049 -54.87 8.88 -28.19
C GLY A 1049 -53.48 8.90 -28.87
N LEU A 1050 -52.43 9.28 -28.13
CA LEU A 1050 -51.08 9.52 -28.66
C LEU A 1050 -51.07 10.53 -29.81
N MET A 1051 -51.87 11.58 -29.66
CA MET A 1051 -52.04 12.65 -30.64
C MET A 1051 -51.54 13.97 -30.08
N TRP A 1052 -51.05 14.86 -30.93
CA TRP A 1052 -50.66 16.20 -30.54
C TRP A 1052 -51.13 17.24 -31.56
N SER A 1053 -51.40 18.46 -31.09
CA SER A 1053 -51.77 19.61 -31.92
C SER A 1053 -50.96 20.85 -31.52
N THR A 1054 -50.85 21.81 -32.44
CA THR A 1054 -50.24 23.11 -32.19
C THR A 1054 -51.29 24.20 -32.18
N VAL A 1055 -51.12 25.21 -31.35
CA VAL A 1055 -51.99 26.39 -31.30
C VAL A 1055 -51.18 27.60 -31.76
N ASP A 1056 -51.67 28.31 -32.78
CA ASP A 1056 -51.03 29.52 -33.31
C ASP A 1056 -51.34 30.74 -32.43
N VAL A 1057 -50.49 30.97 -31.42
CA VAL A 1057 -50.67 32.09 -30.49
C VAL A 1057 -50.35 33.44 -31.14
N SER A 1058 -49.64 33.49 -32.28
CA SER A 1058 -49.09 34.74 -32.83
C SER A 1058 -50.13 35.68 -33.42
N GLY A 1059 -51.26 35.17 -33.94
CA GLY A 1059 -52.35 35.96 -34.51
C GLY A 1059 -52.12 36.49 -35.94
N ASP A 1060 -50.93 36.30 -36.52
CA ASP A 1060 -50.58 36.69 -37.90
C ASP A 1060 -50.96 35.59 -38.92
N GLY A 1061 -52.20 35.10 -38.81
CA GLY A 1061 -52.74 34.06 -39.67
C GLY A 1061 -53.09 34.60 -41.05
N LEU A 1062 -52.11 34.98 -41.89
CA LEU A 1062 -52.19 34.97 -43.37
C LEU A 1062 -50.93 35.50 -44.10
N LEU A 1063 -50.00 36.21 -43.44
CA LEU A 1063 -48.86 36.87 -44.13
C LEU A 1063 -47.47 36.26 -43.87
N GLN A 1064 -47.31 35.34 -42.91
CA GLN A 1064 -45.98 34.74 -42.59
C GLN A 1064 -45.70 33.36 -43.22
N SER A 1065 -46.67 32.71 -43.87
CA SER A 1065 -46.46 31.34 -44.42
C SER A 1065 -45.47 31.28 -45.59
N GLY A 1066 -45.23 32.40 -46.28
CA GLY A 1066 -44.22 32.51 -47.35
C GLY A 1066 -42.82 32.95 -46.87
N VAL A 1067 -42.75 33.82 -45.85
CA VAL A 1067 -41.47 34.46 -45.46
C VAL A 1067 -40.63 33.56 -44.54
N ASN A 1068 -41.25 32.72 -43.70
CA ASN A 1068 -40.53 31.77 -42.84
C ASN A 1068 -39.99 30.53 -43.57
N LYS A 1069 -40.49 30.22 -44.78
CA LYS A 1069 -39.89 29.18 -45.65
C LYS A 1069 -38.63 29.66 -46.36
N ILE A 1070 -38.49 30.97 -46.60
CA ILE A 1070 -37.31 31.57 -47.25
C ILE A 1070 -36.23 31.93 -46.22
N ALA A 1071 -36.61 32.37 -45.01
CA ALA A 1071 -35.66 32.63 -43.92
C ALA A 1071 -34.96 31.36 -43.39
N LYS A 1072 -35.62 30.19 -43.44
CA LYS A 1072 -35.02 28.90 -43.04
C LYS A 1072 -34.01 28.34 -44.06
N ILE A 1073 -33.97 28.85 -45.29
CA ILE A 1073 -33.07 28.35 -46.34
C ILE A 1073 -31.85 29.26 -46.53
N VAL A 1074 -31.88 30.53 -46.09
CA VAL A 1074 -30.82 31.50 -46.44
C VAL A 1074 -30.05 32.11 -45.25
N SER A 1075 -30.36 31.80 -43.98
CA SER A 1075 -29.51 32.27 -42.86
C SER A 1075 -29.34 31.25 -41.74
N ALA A 1076 -28.21 30.54 -41.75
CA ALA A 1076 -27.68 29.76 -40.61
C ALA A 1076 -26.98 30.64 -39.55
N SER A 1077 -27.25 31.95 -39.55
CA SER A 1077 -26.58 32.94 -38.70
C SER A 1077 -27.42 34.21 -38.49
N ALA A 1078 -28.74 34.07 -38.33
CA ALA A 1078 -29.58 35.18 -37.89
C ALA A 1078 -29.88 35.02 -36.39
N SER A 1079 -29.41 35.98 -35.60
CA SER A 1079 -29.88 36.25 -34.24
C SER A 1079 -31.40 36.18 -34.19
N VAL A 1080 -31.95 35.47 -33.21
CA VAL A 1080 -33.37 35.53 -32.83
C VAL A 1080 -33.79 37.00 -32.84
N ASN A 1081 -34.71 37.36 -33.73
CA ASN A 1081 -35.23 38.72 -33.89
C ASN A 1081 -35.57 39.30 -32.51
N SER A 1082 -34.87 40.35 -32.10
CA SER A 1082 -35.09 41.07 -30.84
C SER A 1082 -36.38 41.91 -30.83
N SER A 1083 -37.32 41.63 -31.72
CA SER A 1083 -38.59 42.33 -31.88
C SER A 1083 -39.83 41.43 -31.75
N ALA A 1084 -39.67 40.13 -31.45
CA ALA A 1084 -40.80 39.23 -31.21
C ALA A 1084 -41.31 39.40 -29.77
N THR A 1085 -42.62 39.63 -29.60
CA THR A 1085 -43.26 39.69 -28.28
C THR A 1085 -43.28 38.29 -27.66
N HIS A 1086 -42.78 38.15 -26.43
CA HIS A 1086 -42.71 36.87 -25.72
C HIS A 1086 -43.92 36.70 -24.80
N TRP A 1087 -44.67 35.61 -25.01
CA TRP A 1087 -45.85 35.26 -24.23
C TRP A 1087 -45.47 34.27 -23.14
N ARG A 1088 -46.10 34.36 -21.96
CA ARG A 1088 -45.90 33.47 -20.82
C ARG A 1088 -47.20 32.84 -20.41
N MET A 1089 -47.19 31.52 -20.19
CA MET A 1089 -48.35 30.81 -19.65
C MET A 1089 -48.58 31.18 -18.18
N ALA A 1090 -49.79 31.63 -17.87
CA ALA A 1090 -50.23 31.93 -16.52
C ALA A 1090 -50.28 30.64 -15.69
N THR A 1091 -49.88 30.73 -14.42
CA THR A 1091 -50.04 29.61 -13.47
C THR A 1091 -51.50 29.53 -13.05
N SER A 1092 -52.16 28.39 -13.31
CA SER A 1092 -53.48 28.11 -12.76
C SER A 1092 -53.36 27.56 -11.34
N HIS A 1093 -54.13 28.12 -10.40
CA HIS A 1093 -54.32 27.56 -9.06
C HIS A 1093 -55.64 26.79 -8.95
N VAL A 1094 -56.31 26.55 -10.07
CA VAL A 1094 -57.61 25.87 -10.11
C VAL A 1094 -57.36 24.36 -10.20
N THR A 1095 -57.59 23.71 -9.05
CA THR A 1095 -58.08 22.34 -8.76
C THR A 1095 -57.85 21.20 -9.79
N ASP A 1096 -57.72 19.97 -9.28
CA ASP A 1096 -57.56 18.68 -10.01
C ASP A 1096 -58.52 18.39 -11.18
N GLU A 1097 -59.46 19.27 -11.50
CA GLU A 1097 -60.50 19.12 -12.54
C GLU A 1097 -60.06 19.59 -13.95
N GLY A 1098 -58.85 20.15 -14.09
CA GLY A 1098 -58.31 20.59 -15.39
C GLY A 1098 -58.96 21.86 -15.94
N THR A 1099 -58.25 22.58 -16.82
CA THR A 1099 -58.78 23.80 -17.43
C THR A 1099 -58.85 23.69 -18.95
N ASP A 1100 -60.04 23.89 -19.51
CA ASP A 1100 -60.28 24.01 -20.95
C ASP A 1100 -59.80 25.35 -21.56
N VAL A 1101 -59.26 26.24 -20.71
CA VAL A 1101 -58.85 27.59 -21.06
C VAL A 1101 -57.40 27.78 -20.65
N ILE A 1102 -56.55 28.28 -21.55
CA ILE A 1102 -55.15 28.62 -21.28
C ILE A 1102 -54.99 30.14 -21.38
N CYS A 1103 -54.48 30.76 -20.33
CA CYS A 1103 -54.13 32.17 -20.34
C CYS A 1103 -52.63 32.36 -20.57
N LEU A 1104 -52.30 33.24 -21.52
CA LEU A 1104 -50.96 33.69 -21.85
C LEU A 1104 -50.89 35.19 -21.62
N PHE A 1105 -49.79 35.71 -21.08
CA PHE A 1105 -49.59 37.14 -20.88
C PHE A 1105 -48.25 37.59 -21.45
N GLU A 1106 -48.18 38.82 -21.94
CA GLU A 1106 -46.99 39.39 -22.53
C GLU A 1106 -45.96 39.75 -21.45
N ARG A 1107 -44.72 39.29 -21.61
CA ARG A 1107 -43.65 39.58 -20.66
C ARG A 1107 -43.28 41.06 -20.69
N ASN A 1108 -43.44 41.75 -19.55
CA ASN A 1108 -43.17 43.19 -19.40
C ASN A 1108 -44.01 44.09 -20.34
N GLY A 1109 -45.10 43.55 -20.88
CA GLY A 1109 -46.03 44.25 -21.77
C GLY A 1109 -47.42 44.37 -21.15
N SER A 1110 -48.40 44.72 -21.97
CA SER A 1110 -49.79 44.94 -21.57
C SER A 1110 -50.78 43.98 -22.25
N GLY A 1111 -50.29 43.03 -23.05
CA GLY A 1111 -51.12 42.02 -23.72
C GLY A 1111 -51.49 40.81 -22.84
N ILE A 1112 -52.73 40.35 -22.94
CA ILE A 1112 -53.24 39.08 -22.40
C ILE A 1112 -53.93 38.30 -23.53
N LYS A 1113 -53.67 37.01 -23.64
CA LYS A 1113 -54.27 36.09 -24.61
C LYS A 1113 -54.96 34.96 -23.86
N ILE A 1114 -56.24 34.73 -24.18
CA ILE A 1114 -57.03 33.63 -23.63
C ILE A 1114 -57.34 32.67 -24.77
N VAL A 1115 -56.80 31.45 -24.68
CA VAL A 1115 -57.06 30.36 -25.60
C VAL A 1115 -58.16 29.49 -25.01
N ASP A 1116 -59.33 29.48 -25.64
CA ASP A 1116 -60.42 28.56 -25.33
C ASP A 1116 -60.30 27.33 -26.23
N LEU A 1117 -59.96 26.19 -25.60
CA LEU A 1117 -59.74 24.92 -26.31
C LEU A 1117 -61.05 24.21 -26.68
N VAL A 1118 -62.17 24.55 -26.06
CA VAL A 1118 -63.50 23.98 -26.40
C VAL A 1118 -64.03 24.63 -27.65
N ASN A 1119 -63.91 25.96 -27.74
CA ASN A 1119 -64.46 26.74 -28.84
C ASN A 1119 -63.45 27.04 -29.95
N ASP A 1120 -62.22 26.50 -29.88
CA ASP A 1120 -61.08 26.77 -30.79
C ASP A 1120 -60.96 28.27 -31.13
N SER A 1121 -60.96 29.09 -30.07
CA SER A 1121 -60.93 30.54 -30.21
C SER A 1121 -59.86 31.16 -29.33
N LEU A 1122 -59.16 32.15 -29.87
CA LEU A 1122 -58.18 32.96 -29.17
C LEU A 1122 -58.75 34.37 -29.04
N VAL A 1123 -58.84 34.86 -27.80
CA VAL A 1123 -59.20 36.24 -27.52
C VAL A 1123 -57.97 36.96 -26.98
N SER A 1124 -57.52 38.00 -27.67
CA SER A 1124 -56.42 38.86 -27.24
C SER A 1124 -56.98 40.14 -26.65
N TYR A 1125 -56.63 40.43 -25.40
CA TYR A 1125 -56.92 41.65 -24.67
C TYR A 1125 -55.66 42.51 -24.62
N GLN A 1126 -55.79 43.80 -24.92
CA GLN A 1126 -54.73 44.78 -24.65
C GLN A 1126 -55.14 45.65 -23.46
N LEU A 1127 -54.33 45.65 -22.41
CA LEU A 1127 -54.45 46.59 -21.29
C LEU A 1127 -53.83 47.95 -21.69
N PRO A 1128 -54.21 49.05 -21.01
CA PRO A 1128 -53.60 50.37 -21.17
C PRO A 1128 -52.07 50.34 -21.03
N ASP A 1129 -51.38 51.23 -21.76
CA ASP A 1129 -49.91 51.25 -21.85
C ASP A 1129 -49.20 51.54 -20.51
N ASP A 1130 -49.90 52.10 -19.52
CA ASP A 1130 -49.40 52.34 -18.16
C ASP A 1130 -49.41 51.08 -17.28
N VAL A 1131 -50.06 50.00 -17.73
CA VAL A 1131 -50.17 48.72 -17.01
C VAL A 1131 -49.19 47.69 -17.58
N LYS A 1132 -48.05 47.49 -16.89
CA LYS A 1132 -47.07 46.45 -17.25
C LYS A 1132 -47.24 45.20 -16.39
N LEU A 1133 -47.52 44.07 -17.02
CA LEU A 1133 -47.75 42.79 -16.34
C LEU A 1133 -46.42 42.13 -15.91
N LEU A 1134 -46.33 41.80 -14.62
CA LEU A 1134 -45.27 40.96 -14.05
C LEU A 1134 -45.70 39.49 -13.96
N HIS A 1135 -46.88 39.25 -13.38
CA HIS A 1135 -47.46 37.92 -13.22
C HIS A 1135 -48.97 37.93 -13.46
N CYS A 1136 -49.50 36.80 -13.95
CA CYS A 1136 -50.92 36.56 -14.14
C CYS A 1136 -51.27 35.19 -13.54
N TRP A 1137 -52.32 35.14 -12.72
CA TRP A 1137 -52.89 33.92 -12.17
C TRP A 1137 -54.34 33.77 -12.62
N MET A 1138 -54.70 32.58 -13.07
CA MET A 1138 -56.10 32.24 -13.28
C MET A 1138 -56.72 31.79 -11.95
N VAL A 1139 -57.73 32.54 -11.49
CA VAL A 1139 -58.46 32.27 -10.23
C VAL A 1139 -59.87 31.72 -10.51
N GLY A 1140 -60.32 31.78 -11.76
CA GLY A 1140 -61.53 31.13 -12.29
C GLY A 1140 -61.57 31.21 -13.81
N LYS A 1141 -62.55 30.56 -14.46
CA LYS A 1141 -62.67 30.48 -15.94
C LYS A 1141 -62.63 31.83 -16.65
N GLU A 1142 -63.10 32.90 -15.99
CA GLU A 1142 -63.14 34.27 -16.53
C GLU A 1142 -62.58 35.30 -15.53
N LYS A 1143 -61.83 34.86 -14.51
CA LYS A 1143 -61.29 35.74 -13.48
C LYS A 1143 -59.77 35.59 -13.41
N LEU A 1144 -59.09 36.68 -13.73
CA LEU A 1144 -57.63 36.78 -13.67
C LEU A 1144 -57.22 37.68 -12.51
N LEU A 1145 -56.20 37.24 -11.77
CA LEU A 1145 -55.48 38.09 -10.84
C LEU A 1145 -54.18 38.53 -11.51
N LEU A 1146 -53.99 39.84 -11.62
CA LEU A 1146 -52.84 40.44 -12.31
C LEU A 1146 -51.93 41.11 -11.28
N SER A 1147 -50.63 40.86 -11.36
CA SER A 1147 -49.61 41.63 -10.67
C SER A 1147 -48.91 42.53 -11.67
N THR A 1148 -48.89 43.83 -11.38
CA THR A 1148 -48.31 44.88 -12.20
C THR A 1148 -46.98 45.35 -11.61
N ALA A 1149 -46.10 45.90 -12.45
CA ALA A 1149 -44.81 46.42 -12.01
C ALA A 1149 -44.88 47.76 -11.24
N ASN A 1150 -46.03 48.43 -11.28
CA ASN A 1150 -46.34 49.65 -10.54
C ASN A 1150 -47.23 49.34 -9.35
#